data_AF-A0A930DXQ1-F1
#
_entry.id   AF-A0A930DXQ1-F1
#
_cell.length_a   1.000
_cell.length_b   1.000
_cell.length_c   1.000
_cell.angle_alpha   90.00
_cell.angle_beta   90.00
_cell.angle_gamma   90.00
#
_symmetry.space_group_name_H-M   'P 1'
#
loop_
_entity.id
_entity.type
_entity.pdbx_description
1 polymer ?
#
loop_
_entity_poly.entity_id
_entity_poly.type
_entity_poly.pdbx_seq_one_letter_code
_entity_poly.pdbx_strand_id
1 'polypeptide(L)'
;MVNFIGGAGAPQDYPTGSINIYLPAAIFKGKDGTDQVAEDQNSRSLISQFNPGDIVEAPGVSKNRSNYTKGGITKMVNGVAVPYIKVSNTDARGPANSLGAIFSYNFTPTLLDYTHDSTSEEKGVYELEFPVFLEVDQDMDGSFTGPHDASIERKLRIRVESKVNPSRVELREAKKFDAPKSVYFQWDPTWGPRPADADNYFYGLFYGRADRAKWSTQALSFVPDISSTSAPVAGSGAISSGQLIGVKRYPQDGEFYALFNPNQMISKIGNSPKDIATEMGVATPSLPRLENPMGKTSIFIAPEYKTEYKNKNLDYKEYASFDDGGYRNTAFYAFLYRYPKTDITAAQSSGQDLETHPLKYKSTFSVQDIWQDGYSGTPKAESTAELEVYVRKNIGGVARLDKYTGQPTDTNTQLIKGMQTLLAEGTPVSLSYSLFAGTHLKDSEITWNGDHTAYTTANGSKAEISDGGRYTLFSMDNISSSDGKPTESAGVLSYPSTGGDPYVLSEDDYSYESFYLADYTAYDVEFNGYSNEKAVNPSKAYTRFAPIEVYGKKKGGSEEKLGELYKNAAGYPKFRSVSGVEQDATMQKPVSFPDGIKEIRFKNSSSFYETGFTTRVNLRLHPTEAMKQRLEKDLQNKKNSFIAAPAEGKLSIGDTEIVKNQVGEFWNKVGYQLSPANYQSVLEKKSIGTVEDDPATGRQRRTVTFTAYNDMSINNSYAAYLNAYKITEGSFYDLLPFDTNVVPDSIEMGDYSYTDALPTSGTRYEKGKDYTVEFIPNWEDSGQTMMKIRFKRPGKADWFTGGVLTRNGVRVQYKLENTYSSIIDNGANPKNNVGFVDETPKHKSTTNLTTDNFATANYENKQYFKSVMGTSTSEKQGILYTEANVDYNIPTAVSAGFVNRISTEIKKEYIPENVSYAGDPYVHKLMYSTAPNSKTADYVLYDILGTEEERNGDFDYVDFPALLRKKTYDAHNANTKDTAAPVVYYATVKPDVSNLNVDDSSIWTKYDPENHPVDKKSIVAIAVDVRKTKTGMPFYLPGQSAISIY
;
A
#
# COMPACT_ATOMS: atom_id res chain seq x y z
N MET A 1 7.92 39.63 -18.45
CA MET A 1 7.28 40.85 -17.92
C MET A 1 7.32 41.90 -19.00
N VAL A 2 6.16 42.48 -19.34
CA VAL A 2 6.05 43.61 -20.26
C VAL A 2 5.77 44.85 -19.42
N ASN A 3 6.59 45.89 -19.59
CA ASN A 3 6.45 47.17 -18.89
C ASN A 3 5.79 48.19 -19.83
N PHE A 4 4.66 48.75 -19.42
CA PHE A 4 4.05 49.90 -20.10
C PHE A 4 4.64 51.17 -19.48
N ILE A 5 5.39 51.96 -20.26
CA ILE A 5 5.98 53.22 -19.79
C ILE A 5 5.15 54.36 -20.39
N GLY A 6 4.43 55.09 -19.55
CA GLY A 6 3.59 56.21 -19.97
C GLY A 6 4.41 57.46 -20.32
N GLY A 7 4.44 57.83 -21.60
CA GLY A 7 4.80 59.18 -22.06
C GLY A 7 3.59 60.11 -22.05
N ALA A 8 3.82 61.43 -22.19
CA ALA A 8 2.76 62.43 -22.22
C ALA A 8 1.74 62.11 -23.34
N GLY A 9 0.50 61.83 -22.93
CA GLY A 9 -0.57 61.30 -23.79
C GLY A 9 -1.00 59.87 -23.47
N ALA A 10 -0.40 59.17 -22.49
CA ALA A 10 -0.80 57.81 -22.11
C ALA A 10 -2.27 57.71 -21.61
N PRO A 11 -2.99 56.62 -21.91
CA PRO A 11 -4.39 56.44 -21.52
C PRO A 11 -4.53 56.34 -19.99
N GLN A 12 -5.64 56.85 -19.45
CA GLN A 12 -5.90 56.78 -18.00
C GLN A 12 -6.14 55.35 -17.52
N ASP A 13 -6.74 54.47 -18.34
CA ASP A 13 -7.02 53.06 -18.03
C ASP A 13 -7.13 52.18 -19.28
N TYR A 14 -6.72 50.90 -19.18
CA TYR A 14 -6.96 49.82 -20.14
C TYR A 14 -8.21 49.03 -19.72
N PRO A 15 -9.33 49.05 -20.45
CA PRO A 15 -10.61 48.42 -20.06
C PRO A 15 -10.53 46.90 -19.84
N THR A 16 -11.53 46.32 -19.17
CA THR A 16 -11.66 44.85 -19.07
C THR A 16 -11.69 44.21 -20.46
N GLY A 17 -10.87 43.19 -20.69
CA GLY A 17 -10.76 42.48 -21.97
C GLY A 17 -9.84 43.14 -23.01
N SER A 18 -9.36 44.36 -22.79
CA SER A 18 -8.50 45.09 -23.72
C SER A 18 -7.11 44.47 -23.88
N ILE A 19 -6.58 43.79 -22.86
CA ILE A 19 -5.23 43.19 -22.89
C ILE A 19 -5.34 41.68 -23.03
N ASN A 20 -4.77 41.14 -24.11
CA ASN A 20 -4.88 39.74 -24.51
C ASN A 20 -3.50 39.12 -24.76
N ILE A 21 -3.16 38.05 -24.03
CA ILE A 21 -1.97 37.22 -24.28
C ILE A 21 -2.41 35.90 -24.91
N TYR A 22 -1.74 35.48 -25.97
CA TYR A 22 -2.01 34.22 -26.65
C TYR A 22 -0.77 33.33 -26.62
N LEU A 23 -0.94 32.12 -26.09
CA LEU A 23 0.12 31.12 -25.97
C LEU A 23 -0.28 29.83 -26.66
N PRO A 24 0.65 29.08 -27.28
CA PRO A 24 0.31 27.79 -27.88
C PRO A 24 -0.27 26.83 -26.84
N ALA A 25 -1.30 26.08 -27.21
CA ALA A 25 -1.89 25.03 -26.35
C ALA A 25 -0.91 23.87 -26.10
N ALA A 26 -0.04 23.57 -27.06
CA ALA A 26 0.99 22.55 -26.96
C ALA A 26 2.27 23.05 -27.62
N ILE A 27 3.40 22.84 -26.95
CA ILE A 27 4.74 23.21 -27.46
C ILE A 27 5.68 22.02 -27.60
N PHE A 28 5.31 20.84 -27.09
CA PHE A 28 6.08 19.62 -27.30
C PHE A 28 5.39 18.71 -28.31
N LYS A 29 6.17 18.03 -29.13
CA LYS A 29 5.69 17.12 -30.17
C LYS A 29 6.41 15.78 -30.08
N GLY A 30 5.65 14.72 -30.26
CA GLY A 30 6.17 13.37 -30.41
C GLY A 30 6.62 13.09 -31.84
N LYS A 31 7.36 11.98 -32.02
CA LYS A 31 7.88 11.54 -33.33
C LYS A 31 6.79 11.23 -34.36
N ASP A 32 5.58 10.94 -33.88
CA ASP A 32 4.38 10.76 -34.70
C ASP A 32 3.65 12.08 -35.02
N GLY A 33 4.19 13.22 -34.60
CA GLY A 33 3.61 14.55 -34.78
C GLY A 33 2.52 14.93 -33.79
N THR A 34 2.19 14.05 -32.84
CA THR A 34 1.13 14.29 -31.83
C THR A 34 1.62 15.22 -30.71
N ASP A 35 0.67 15.83 -30.00
CA ASP A 35 0.94 16.61 -28.77
C ASP A 35 0.73 15.79 -27.48
N GLN A 36 0.39 14.51 -27.60
CA GLN A 36 0.20 13.55 -26.52
C GLN A 36 1.54 13.01 -26.02
N VAL A 37 2.35 13.89 -25.47
CA VAL A 37 3.68 13.55 -24.96
C VAL A 37 3.75 13.54 -23.44
N ALA A 38 2.62 13.57 -22.74
CA ALA A 38 2.54 13.49 -21.28
C ALA A 38 1.66 12.30 -20.86
N GLU A 39 1.96 11.69 -19.72
CA GLU A 39 1.20 10.58 -19.16
C GLU A 39 0.44 11.02 -17.90
N ASP A 40 -0.83 10.61 -17.77
CA ASP A 40 -1.55 10.69 -16.50
C ASP A 40 -1.13 9.53 -15.59
N GLN A 41 -0.50 9.86 -14.47
CA GLN A 41 0.04 8.90 -13.50
C GLN A 41 -1.03 7.96 -12.92
N ASN A 42 -2.30 8.36 -12.88
CA ASN A 42 -3.37 7.53 -12.33
C ASN A 42 -3.94 6.53 -13.34
N SER A 43 -4.12 6.97 -14.59
CA SER A 43 -4.72 6.14 -15.64
C SER A 43 -3.71 5.42 -16.54
N ARG A 44 -2.42 5.78 -16.45
CA ARG A 44 -1.33 5.30 -17.33
C ARG A 44 -1.66 5.48 -18.80
N SER A 45 -2.34 6.57 -19.12
CA SER A 45 -2.76 6.92 -20.48
C SER A 45 -2.08 8.21 -20.92
N LEU A 46 -1.77 8.31 -22.22
CA LEU A 46 -1.23 9.54 -22.76
C LEU A 46 -2.33 10.60 -22.81
N ILE A 47 -2.00 11.76 -22.27
CA ILE A 47 -2.86 12.94 -22.26
C ILE A 47 -2.26 13.98 -23.20
N SER A 48 -3.13 14.74 -23.86
CA SER A 48 -2.69 15.94 -24.55
C SER A 48 -2.15 16.94 -23.52
N GLN A 49 -1.13 17.72 -23.91
CA GLN A 49 -0.66 18.84 -23.08
C GLN A 49 -1.80 19.78 -22.68
N PHE A 50 -2.79 19.94 -23.57
CA PHE A 50 -3.96 20.76 -23.36
C PHE A 50 -5.05 20.45 -24.39
N ASN A 51 -6.33 20.45 -24.00
CA ASN A 51 -7.46 20.41 -24.94
C ASN A 51 -8.27 21.73 -24.83
N PRO A 52 -8.38 22.54 -25.89
CA PRO A 52 -9.10 23.82 -25.85
C PRO A 52 -10.54 23.75 -25.35
N GLY A 53 -11.21 22.61 -25.59
CA GLY A 53 -12.59 22.38 -25.15
C GLY A 53 -12.77 22.14 -23.64
N ASP A 54 -11.68 21.91 -22.90
CA ASP A 54 -11.73 21.63 -21.45
C ASP A 54 -11.72 22.91 -20.60
N ILE A 55 -11.47 24.07 -21.20
CA ILE A 55 -11.70 25.37 -20.55
C ILE A 55 -13.12 25.82 -20.88
N VAL A 56 -14.01 25.64 -19.91
CA VAL A 56 -15.31 26.32 -19.90
C VAL A 56 -15.05 27.80 -19.58
N GLU A 57 -15.67 28.69 -20.35
CA GLU A 57 -15.65 30.13 -20.07
C GLU A 57 -16.09 30.35 -18.61
N ALA A 58 -15.29 31.09 -17.84
CA ALA A 58 -15.60 31.30 -16.43
C ALA A 58 -16.96 32.01 -16.32
N PRO A 59 -17.91 31.51 -15.50
CA PRO A 59 -19.13 32.26 -15.23
C PRO A 59 -18.75 33.63 -14.67
N GLY A 60 -19.41 34.68 -15.17
CA GLY A 60 -19.02 36.10 -15.02
C GLY A 60 -19.07 36.69 -13.60
N VAL A 61 -18.69 35.95 -12.57
CA VAL A 61 -18.67 36.37 -11.17
C VAL A 61 -17.60 35.62 -10.38
N SER A 62 -16.47 36.29 -10.15
CA SER A 62 -15.84 36.48 -8.83
C SER A 62 -14.39 36.93 -9.02
N LYS A 63 -14.11 38.14 -8.54
CA LYS A 63 -12.76 38.68 -8.43
C LYS A 63 -12.08 38.04 -7.23
N ASN A 64 -11.42 36.89 -7.36
CA ASN A 64 -10.33 36.50 -6.46
C ASN A 64 -9.50 35.33 -7.00
N ARG A 65 -8.33 35.70 -7.56
CA ARG A 65 -7.01 35.02 -7.66
C ARG A 65 -6.40 34.98 -9.06
N SER A 66 -7.19 35.08 -10.12
CA SER A 66 -6.68 35.40 -11.45
C SER A 66 -7.21 36.76 -11.88
N ASN A 67 -6.32 37.71 -12.08
CA ASN A 67 -6.57 39.01 -12.70
C ASN A 67 -6.98 38.91 -14.19
N TYR A 68 -7.30 37.69 -14.64
CA TYR A 68 -7.46 37.30 -16.04
C TYR A 68 -8.52 36.20 -16.21
N THR A 69 -9.23 36.23 -17.34
CA THR A 69 -9.97 35.09 -17.89
C THR A 69 -9.06 34.29 -18.80
N LYS A 70 -9.35 32.99 -18.97
CA LYS A 70 -8.67 32.13 -19.93
C LYS A 70 -9.70 31.44 -20.83
N GLY A 71 -9.35 31.21 -22.09
CA GLY A 71 -10.18 30.51 -23.07
C GLY A 71 -9.33 29.81 -24.13
N GLY A 72 -9.82 28.70 -24.67
CA GLY A 72 -9.21 28.04 -25.83
C GLY A 72 -9.65 28.70 -27.14
N ILE A 73 -8.71 28.99 -28.03
CA ILE A 73 -8.98 29.55 -29.36
C ILE A 73 -8.09 28.89 -30.43
N THR A 74 -8.37 29.17 -31.70
CA THR A 74 -7.50 28.79 -32.82
C THR A 74 -6.93 30.05 -33.47
N LYS A 75 -5.61 30.14 -33.62
CA LYS A 75 -4.94 31.21 -34.39
C LYS A 75 -4.27 30.65 -35.63
N MET A 76 -4.20 31.45 -36.68
CA MET A 76 -3.43 31.13 -37.89
C MET A 76 -1.98 31.58 -37.68
N VAL A 77 -1.04 30.63 -37.69
CA VAL A 77 0.40 30.90 -37.58
C VAL A 77 1.06 30.38 -38.84
N ASN A 78 1.69 31.26 -39.62
CA ASN A 78 2.28 30.91 -40.93
C ASN A 78 1.31 30.16 -41.87
N GLY A 79 0.01 30.52 -41.84
CA GLY A 79 -1.02 29.86 -42.66
C GLY A 79 -1.54 28.52 -42.12
N VAL A 80 -1.09 28.08 -40.94
CA VAL A 80 -1.56 26.84 -40.28
C VAL A 80 -2.44 27.20 -39.08
N ALA A 81 -3.59 26.54 -38.96
CA ALA A 81 -4.47 26.67 -37.80
C ALA A 81 -3.85 25.95 -36.59
N VAL A 82 -3.53 26.69 -35.53
CA VAL A 82 -2.88 26.17 -34.32
C VAL A 82 -3.74 26.51 -33.10
N PRO A 83 -3.98 25.57 -32.17
CA PRO A 83 -4.69 25.87 -30.93
C PRO A 83 -3.86 26.73 -29.98
N TYR A 84 -4.47 27.76 -29.42
CA TYR A 84 -3.88 28.73 -28.50
C TYR A 84 -4.76 28.91 -27.27
N ILE A 85 -4.15 29.26 -26.14
CA ILE A 85 -4.82 29.72 -24.92
C ILE A 85 -4.79 31.24 -24.95
N LYS A 86 -5.97 31.87 -24.95
CA LYS A 86 -6.16 33.31 -24.78
C LYS A 86 -6.30 33.63 -23.30
N VAL A 87 -5.53 34.59 -22.81
CA VAL A 87 -5.58 35.12 -21.44
C VAL A 87 -5.90 36.61 -21.50
N SER A 88 -7.00 37.04 -20.89
CA SER A 88 -7.50 38.42 -20.99
C SER A 88 -7.69 39.07 -19.63
N ASN A 89 -7.41 40.36 -19.45
CA ASN A 89 -7.62 41.02 -18.15
C ASN A 89 -9.10 41.07 -17.73
N THR A 90 -9.41 40.74 -16.48
CA THR A 90 -10.78 40.76 -15.92
C THR A 90 -11.20 42.10 -15.36
N ASP A 91 -10.24 43.00 -15.14
CA ASP A 91 -10.41 44.32 -14.55
C ASP A 91 -9.65 45.36 -15.36
N ALA A 92 -10.15 46.59 -15.35
CA ALA A 92 -9.44 47.73 -15.94
C ALA A 92 -8.06 47.93 -15.28
N ARG A 93 -7.05 48.30 -16.07
CA ARG A 93 -5.66 48.46 -15.61
C ARG A 93 -5.14 49.86 -15.88
N GLY A 94 -4.65 50.54 -14.85
CA GLY A 94 -3.93 51.81 -15.02
C GLY A 94 -2.56 51.65 -15.72
N PRO A 95 -1.97 52.76 -16.21
CA PRO A 95 -0.82 52.79 -17.12
C PRO A 95 0.53 52.32 -16.53
N ALA A 96 0.63 52.12 -15.20
CA ALA A 96 1.89 51.74 -14.51
C ALA A 96 1.94 50.26 -14.08
N ASN A 97 1.02 49.42 -14.54
CA ASN A 97 0.92 48.02 -14.11
C ASN A 97 1.77 47.08 -14.98
N SER A 98 2.42 46.09 -14.36
CA SER A 98 3.12 45.01 -15.07
C SER A 98 2.22 43.78 -15.21
N LEU A 99 2.24 43.16 -16.39
CA LEU A 99 1.55 41.91 -16.68
C LEU A 99 2.56 40.76 -16.70
N GLY A 100 2.36 39.79 -15.82
CA GLY A 100 3.16 38.56 -15.75
C GLY A 100 2.25 37.35 -15.63
N ALA A 101 2.54 36.31 -16.40
CA ALA A 101 1.86 35.04 -16.30
C ALA A 101 2.89 33.91 -16.41
N ILE A 102 2.69 32.86 -15.59
CA ILE A 102 3.54 31.66 -15.55
C ILE A 102 2.73 30.54 -16.19
N PHE A 103 3.35 29.85 -17.15
CA PHE A 103 2.76 28.71 -17.83
C PHE A 103 3.68 27.51 -17.67
N SER A 104 3.08 26.33 -17.51
CA SER A 104 3.80 25.08 -17.36
C SER A 104 3.26 24.08 -18.39
N TYR A 105 4.16 23.52 -19.18
CA TYR A 105 3.86 22.47 -20.14
C TYR A 105 4.51 21.17 -19.65
N ASN A 106 3.71 20.12 -19.52
CA ASN A 106 4.20 18.81 -19.10
C ASN A 106 4.60 17.99 -20.33
N PHE A 107 5.68 17.23 -20.21
CA PHE A 107 6.09 16.26 -21.20
C PHE A 107 6.87 15.12 -20.53
N THR A 108 6.93 13.99 -21.23
CA THR A 108 7.73 12.81 -20.91
C THR A 108 8.93 12.84 -21.85
N PRO A 109 10.17 12.97 -21.35
CA PRO A 109 11.35 13.14 -22.21
C PRO A 109 11.45 12.08 -23.31
N THR A 110 11.19 10.81 -23.00
CA THR A 110 11.31 9.68 -23.95
C THR A 110 10.31 9.71 -25.11
N LEU A 111 9.30 10.58 -25.07
CA LEU A 111 8.28 10.71 -26.12
C LEU A 111 8.57 11.86 -27.09
N LEU A 112 9.58 12.70 -26.82
CA LEU A 112 9.93 13.81 -27.70
C LEU A 112 10.59 13.35 -29.00
N ASP A 113 10.41 14.12 -30.05
CA ASP A 113 11.08 13.91 -31.35
C ASP A 113 12.48 14.53 -31.36
N TYR A 114 13.45 13.82 -30.78
CA TYR A 114 14.84 14.28 -30.77
C TYR A 114 15.52 14.13 -32.13
N THR A 115 16.32 15.14 -32.47
CA THR A 115 17.28 15.12 -33.58
C THR A 115 18.70 14.98 -33.04
N HIS A 116 19.56 14.20 -33.71
CA HIS A 116 20.93 14.01 -33.22
C HIS A 116 21.76 15.28 -33.39
N ASP A 117 22.45 15.72 -32.33
CA ASP A 117 23.37 16.87 -32.39
C ASP A 117 24.72 16.44 -32.97
N SER A 118 24.95 16.74 -34.25
CA SER A 118 26.20 16.40 -34.95
C SER A 118 27.45 17.13 -34.41
N THR A 119 27.29 18.06 -33.45
CA THR A 119 28.40 18.80 -32.84
C THR A 119 28.86 18.24 -31.48
N SER A 120 28.12 17.29 -30.89
CA SER A 120 28.55 16.56 -29.69
C SER A 120 28.14 15.09 -29.78
N GLU A 121 29.07 14.16 -29.53
CA GLU A 121 28.91 12.76 -29.93
C GLU A 121 27.81 11.96 -29.20
N GLU A 122 27.13 12.49 -28.17
CA GLU A 122 26.27 11.68 -27.28
C GLU A 122 24.99 12.37 -26.78
N LYS A 123 24.27 13.16 -27.61
CA LYS A 123 22.94 13.68 -27.22
C LYS A 123 21.96 13.91 -28.37
N GLY A 124 20.69 13.70 -28.07
CA GLY A 124 19.56 14.16 -28.89
C GLY A 124 19.12 15.55 -28.45
N VAL A 125 18.69 16.38 -29.41
CA VAL A 125 18.25 17.75 -29.20
C VAL A 125 16.85 17.92 -29.79
N TYR A 126 15.92 18.38 -28.95
CA TYR A 126 14.60 18.87 -29.36
C TYR A 126 14.62 20.39 -29.28
N GLU A 127 14.34 21.05 -30.40
CA GLU A 127 14.24 22.50 -30.47
C GLU A 127 12.95 22.91 -31.14
N LEU A 128 12.26 23.85 -30.52
CA LEU A 128 11.08 24.48 -31.11
C LEU A 128 11.16 25.99 -30.89
N GLU A 129 10.92 26.74 -31.97
CA GLU A 129 10.60 28.15 -31.92
C GLU A 129 9.09 28.31 -32.11
N PHE A 130 8.44 29.06 -31.22
CA PHE A 130 7.00 29.30 -31.29
C PHE A 130 6.67 30.77 -30.96
N PRO A 131 5.67 31.36 -31.65
CA PRO A 131 5.27 32.72 -31.36
C PRO A 131 4.30 32.79 -30.18
N VAL A 132 4.44 33.84 -29.39
CA VAL A 132 3.50 34.30 -28.36
C VAL A 132 3.03 35.68 -28.78
N PHE A 133 1.73 35.92 -28.70
CA PHE A 133 1.15 37.19 -29.12
C PHE A 133 0.66 37.98 -27.91
N LEU A 134 0.91 39.28 -27.92
CA LEU A 134 0.29 40.26 -27.03
C LEU A 134 -0.50 41.23 -27.89
N GLU A 135 -1.81 41.28 -27.67
CA GLU A 135 -2.70 42.26 -28.31
C GLU A 135 -3.30 43.15 -27.23
N VAL A 136 -3.23 44.47 -27.44
CA VAL A 136 -3.83 45.50 -26.62
C VAL A 136 -4.75 46.31 -27.51
N ASP A 137 -6.04 46.27 -27.23
CA ASP A 137 -7.11 47.00 -27.92
C ASP A 137 -7.76 47.92 -26.88
N GLN A 138 -7.25 49.14 -26.79
CA GLN A 138 -7.52 50.03 -25.67
C GLN A 138 -8.92 50.68 -25.75
N ASP A 139 -9.42 50.91 -26.97
CA ASP A 139 -10.73 51.50 -27.22
C ASP A 139 -11.83 50.46 -27.53
N MET A 140 -11.45 49.17 -27.59
CA MET A 140 -12.33 48.02 -27.82
C MET A 140 -13.01 48.07 -29.19
N ASP A 141 -12.39 48.70 -30.19
CA ASP A 141 -12.92 48.83 -31.54
C ASP A 141 -12.60 47.61 -32.44
N GLY A 142 -11.78 46.68 -31.94
CA GLY A 142 -11.35 45.47 -32.65
C GLY A 142 -10.23 45.70 -33.67
N SER A 143 -9.71 46.93 -33.77
CA SER A 143 -8.49 47.30 -34.46
C SER A 143 -7.32 47.35 -33.47
N PHE A 144 -6.10 47.24 -33.99
CA PHE A 144 -4.87 47.35 -33.18
C PHE A 144 -3.97 48.49 -33.66
N THR A 145 -4.59 49.55 -34.21
CA THR A 145 -3.90 50.62 -34.94
C THR A 145 -4.01 51.99 -34.28
N GLY A 146 -4.78 52.11 -33.20
CA GLY A 146 -4.92 53.33 -32.41
C GLY A 146 -3.61 53.72 -31.72
N PRO A 147 -3.51 54.98 -31.24
CA PRO A 147 -2.28 55.52 -30.64
C PRO A 147 -1.81 54.80 -29.36
N HIS A 148 -2.66 53.95 -28.77
CA HIS A 148 -2.39 53.19 -27.55
C HIS A 148 -2.68 51.68 -27.68
N ASP A 149 -2.97 51.24 -28.90
CA ASP A 149 -3.11 49.82 -29.21
C ASP A 149 -1.74 49.20 -29.51
N ALA A 150 -1.66 47.89 -29.37
CA ALA A 150 -0.47 47.15 -29.74
C ALA A 150 -0.84 45.75 -30.22
N SER A 151 -0.17 45.28 -31.26
CA SER A 151 -0.13 43.87 -31.61
C SER A 151 1.33 43.46 -31.74
N ILE A 152 1.81 42.65 -30.81
CA ILE A 152 3.20 42.27 -30.67
C ILE A 152 3.31 40.76 -30.76
N GLU A 153 4.10 40.29 -31.73
CA GLU A 153 4.58 38.92 -31.78
C GLU A 153 5.95 38.82 -31.10
N ARG A 154 6.12 37.87 -30.19
CA ARG A 154 7.41 37.49 -29.60
C ARG A 154 7.65 36.01 -29.83
N LYS A 155 8.75 35.70 -30.51
CA LYS A 155 9.19 34.33 -30.72
C LYS A 155 9.99 33.84 -29.52
N LEU A 156 9.56 32.74 -28.93
CA LEU A 156 10.27 32.05 -27.85
C LEU A 156 10.87 30.77 -28.41
N ARG A 157 12.01 30.35 -27.86
CA ARG A 157 12.67 29.09 -28.21
C ARG A 157 12.81 28.23 -26.98
N ILE A 158 12.54 26.93 -27.14
CA ILE A 158 12.87 25.90 -26.17
C ILE A 158 13.92 24.97 -26.76
N ARG A 159 14.87 24.54 -25.91
CA ARG A 159 15.85 23.50 -26.22
C ARG A 159 15.84 22.47 -25.10
N VAL A 160 15.58 21.22 -25.45
CA VAL A 160 15.68 20.07 -24.54
C VAL A 160 16.80 19.17 -25.06
N GLU A 161 17.73 18.83 -24.19
CA GLU A 161 18.83 17.92 -24.50
C GLU A 161 18.60 16.58 -23.81
N SER A 162 18.77 15.48 -24.54
CA SER A 162 18.61 14.13 -24.02
C SER A 162 19.93 13.60 -23.44
N LYS A 163 19.81 12.59 -22.57
CA LYS A 163 20.90 11.78 -22.06
C LYS A 163 20.51 10.32 -22.16
N VAL A 164 21.38 9.49 -22.74
CA VAL A 164 21.21 8.04 -22.77
C VAL A 164 22.36 7.41 -22.01
N ASN A 165 22.04 6.59 -21.01
CA ASN A 165 23.01 5.76 -20.33
C ASN A 165 23.20 4.44 -21.11
N PRO A 166 24.35 3.75 -20.98
CA PRO A 166 24.59 2.48 -21.68
C PRO A 166 23.76 1.34 -21.09
N SER A 167 23.22 0.47 -21.95
CA SER A 167 22.58 -0.78 -21.52
C SER A 167 23.53 -1.67 -20.73
N ARG A 168 22.99 -2.60 -19.92
CA ARG A 168 23.79 -3.59 -19.19
C ARG A 168 23.53 -4.97 -19.73
N VAL A 169 24.59 -5.74 -19.91
CA VAL A 169 24.50 -7.11 -20.39
C VAL A 169 25.13 -8.05 -19.38
N GLU A 170 24.52 -9.21 -19.22
CA GLU A 170 25.01 -10.29 -18.38
C GLU A 170 24.93 -11.60 -19.16
N LEU A 171 26.03 -12.34 -19.16
CA LEU A 171 26.09 -13.72 -19.62
C LEU A 171 26.54 -14.58 -18.45
N ARG A 172 25.85 -15.70 -18.23
CA ARG A 172 26.36 -16.73 -17.31
C ARG A 172 26.10 -18.12 -17.87
N GLU A 173 26.91 -19.04 -17.41
CA GLU A 173 26.60 -20.47 -17.50
C GLU A 173 25.22 -20.75 -16.87
N ALA A 174 24.42 -21.63 -17.47
CA ALA A 174 23.05 -21.87 -17.03
C ALA A 174 22.92 -22.27 -15.56
N LYS A 175 23.86 -23.03 -15.01
CA LYS A 175 23.87 -23.44 -13.60
C LYS A 175 24.05 -22.25 -12.64
N LYS A 176 24.76 -21.20 -13.07
CA LYS A 176 24.95 -19.94 -12.31
C LYS A 176 23.75 -18.99 -12.41
N PHE A 177 22.72 -19.39 -13.17
CA PHE A 177 21.38 -18.85 -13.10
C PHE A 177 20.47 -19.69 -12.18
N ASP A 178 20.96 -20.78 -11.56
CA ASP A 178 20.22 -21.84 -10.84
C ASP A 178 19.47 -22.84 -11.76
N ALA A 179 19.81 -22.91 -13.05
CA ALA A 179 19.17 -23.86 -13.96
C ALA A 179 19.55 -25.31 -13.59
N PRO A 180 18.65 -26.30 -13.83
CA PRO A 180 18.87 -27.67 -13.38
C PRO A 180 20.07 -28.33 -14.05
N LYS A 181 20.40 -27.93 -15.29
CA LYS A 181 21.52 -28.44 -16.10
C LYS A 181 22.14 -27.33 -16.95
N SER A 182 23.48 -27.30 -17.05
CA SER A 182 24.24 -26.41 -17.93
C SER A 182 25.01 -27.15 -19.02
N VAL A 183 25.26 -28.44 -18.84
CA VAL A 183 25.88 -29.34 -19.81
C VAL A 183 24.85 -30.42 -20.16
N TYR A 184 25.02 -31.07 -21.30
CA TYR A 184 24.25 -32.24 -21.70
C TYR A 184 25.15 -33.16 -22.52
N PHE A 185 25.33 -34.40 -22.08
CA PHE A 185 26.18 -35.36 -22.80
C PHE A 185 25.48 -36.07 -23.97
N GLN A 186 24.19 -35.81 -24.15
CA GLN A 186 23.35 -36.31 -25.24
C GLN A 186 22.41 -35.20 -25.74
N TRP A 187 21.85 -35.39 -26.93
CA TRP A 187 20.85 -34.47 -27.49
C TRP A 187 19.55 -34.50 -26.69
N ASP A 188 19.06 -33.34 -26.25
CA ASP A 188 17.73 -33.23 -25.66
C ASP A 188 16.66 -33.13 -26.78
N PRO A 189 15.70 -34.08 -26.85
CA PRO A 189 14.64 -34.07 -27.87
C PRO A 189 13.79 -32.80 -27.87
N THR A 190 13.75 -32.06 -26.76
CA THR A 190 13.00 -30.80 -26.65
C THR A 190 13.62 -29.67 -27.45
N TRP A 191 14.92 -29.71 -27.80
CA TRP A 191 15.58 -28.64 -28.55
C TRP A 191 15.17 -28.57 -30.02
N GLY A 192 14.69 -29.69 -30.57
CA GLY A 192 14.32 -29.83 -31.98
C GLY A 192 14.74 -31.18 -32.55
N PRO A 193 14.68 -31.35 -33.88
CA PRO A 193 15.09 -32.57 -34.56
C PRO A 193 16.54 -32.95 -34.23
N ARG A 194 16.75 -34.21 -33.82
CA ARG A 194 18.07 -34.71 -33.45
C ARG A 194 19.01 -34.75 -34.66
N PRO A 195 20.19 -34.10 -34.62
CA PRO A 195 21.20 -34.21 -35.66
C PRO A 195 21.76 -35.63 -35.78
N ALA A 196 22.13 -36.06 -37.00
CA ALA A 196 22.68 -37.40 -37.24
C ALA A 196 24.03 -37.63 -36.55
N ASP A 197 24.80 -36.57 -36.31
CA ASP A 197 26.11 -36.59 -35.65
C ASP A 197 26.03 -36.34 -34.13
N ALA A 198 24.82 -36.26 -33.56
CA ALA A 198 24.59 -35.85 -32.18
C ALA A 198 25.40 -36.65 -31.14
N ASP A 199 25.63 -37.94 -31.39
CA ASP A 199 26.33 -38.81 -30.44
C ASP A 199 27.82 -38.48 -30.29
N ASN A 200 28.40 -37.74 -31.25
CA ASN A 200 29.80 -37.32 -31.23
C ASN A 200 30.04 -36.07 -30.37
N TYR A 201 28.98 -35.40 -29.92
CA TYR A 201 29.06 -34.11 -29.23
C TYR A 201 28.42 -34.17 -27.84
N PHE A 202 28.90 -33.30 -26.96
CA PHE A 202 28.16 -32.83 -25.78
C PHE A 202 27.75 -31.37 -26.00
N TYR A 203 26.84 -30.86 -25.20
CA TYR A 203 26.21 -29.57 -25.40
C TYR A 203 26.32 -28.72 -24.14
N GLY A 204 26.42 -27.40 -24.32
CA GLY A 204 26.51 -26.43 -23.23
C GLY A 204 25.52 -25.29 -23.42
N LEU A 205 24.93 -24.84 -22.31
CA LEU A 205 23.90 -23.83 -22.29
C LEU A 205 24.37 -22.58 -21.51
N PHE A 206 24.25 -21.43 -22.17
CA PHE A 206 24.41 -20.12 -21.55
C PHE A 206 23.08 -19.37 -21.56
N TYR A 207 22.84 -18.58 -20.51
CA TYR A 207 21.74 -17.61 -20.50
C TYR A 207 22.30 -16.19 -20.54
N GLY A 208 21.74 -15.39 -21.43
CA GLY A 208 22.02 -13.97 -21.57
C GLY A 208 20.86 -13.13 -21.05
N ARG A 209 21.20 -12.01 -20.42
CA ARG A 209 20.27 -10.98 -19.99
C ARG A 209 20.76 -9.64 -20.51
N ALA A 210 19.86 -8.86 -21.09
CA ALA A 210 20.10 -7.48 -21.49
C ALA A 210 19.11 -6.58 -20.79
N ASP A 211 19.60 -5.64 -19.98
CA ASP A 211 18.80 -4.65 -19.28
C ASP A 211 18.95 -3.28 -19.93
N ARG A 212 17.82 -2.61 -20.14
CA ARG A 212 17.81 -1.20 -20.54
C ARG A 212 18.55 -0.38 -19.49
N ALA A 213 19.31 0.59 -19.95
CA ALA A 213 19.91 1.58 -19.09
C ALA A 213 18.86 2.38 -18.31
N LYS A 214 19.01 2.44 -16.99
CA LYS A 214 18.19 3.30 -16.13
C LYS A 214 18.53 4.78 -16.41
N TRP A 215 17.59 5.69 -16.18
CA TRP A 215 17.79 7.13 -16.28
C TRP A 215 18.13 7.67 -17.69
N SER A 216 17.80 6.92 -18.75
CA SER A 216 17.86 7.41 -20.12
C SER A 216 16.60 8.21 -20.48
N THR A 217 16.77 9.42 -21.01
CA THR A 217 15.68 10.35 -21.32
C THR A 217 15.18 10.23 -22.77
N GLN A 218 15.70 9.28 -23.54
CA GLN A 218 15.29 8.98 -24.91
C GLN A 218 14.96 7.48 -25.05
N ALA A 219 14.07 7.13 -25.98
CA ALA A 219 13.82 5.75 -26.34
C ALA A 219 15.05 5.15 -27.07
N LEU A 220 15.23 3.83 -26.97
CA LEU A 220 16.28 3.10 -27.68
C LEU A 220 15.83 1.68 -27.99
N SER A 221 16.29 1.17 -29.12
CA SER A 221 16.25 -0.24 -29.54
C SER A 221 17.65 -0.82 -29.40
N PHE A 222 17.79 -2.13 -29.58
CA PHE A 222 19.09 -2.77 -29.48
C PHE A 222 19.24 -3.97 -30.41
N VAL A 223 20.48 -4.32 -30.75
CA VAL A 223 20.83 -5.48 -31.57
C VAL A 223 21.64 -6.44 -30.71
N PRO A 224 21.10 -7.63 -30.36
CA PRO A 224 21.84 -8.64 -29.62
C PRO A 224 22.81 -9.39 -30.54
N ASP A 225 24.00 -9.66 -30.03
CA ASP A 225 25.08 -10.33 -30.73
C ASP A 225 25.84 -11.25 -29.76
N ILE A 226 26.06 -12.50 -30.15
CA ILE A 226 26.71 -13.54 -29.33
C ILE A 226 27.82 -14.16 -30.19
N SER A 227 28.95 -14.51 -29.58
CA SER A 227 30.02 -15.18 -30.31
C SER A 227 29.53 -16.51 -30.91
N SER A 228 29.71 -16.67 -32.23
CA SER A 228 29.34 -17.89 -32.96
C SER A 228 30.16 -19.11 -32.53
N THR A 229 31.29 -18.87 -31.87
CA THR A 229 32.15 -19.87 -31.25
C THR A 229 32.26 -19.66 -29.74
N SER A 230 32.54 -20.75 -29.02
CA SER A 230 32.91 -20.73 -27.61
C SER A 230 34.33 -21.24 -27.47
N ALA A 231 35.27 -20.35 -27.17
CA ALA A 231 36.71 -20.63 -27.23
C ALA A 231 37.18 -21.49 -26.04
N PRO A 232 38.12 -22.43 -26.23
CA PRO A 232 38.72 -23.16 -25.12
C PRO A 232 39.52 -22.21 -24.21
N VAL A 233 39.43 -22.41 -22.90
CA VAL A 233 40.23 -21.64 -21.92
C VAL A 233 41.59 -22.31 -21.74
N ALA A 234 42.65 -21.52 -21.81
CA ALA A 234 44.02 -22.01 -21.68
C ALA A 234 44.21 -22.77 -20.34
N GLY A 235 44.82 -23.96 -20.43
CA GLY A 235 45.12 -24.78 -19.25
C GLY A 235 43.97 -25.64 -18.73
N SER A 236 42.78 -25.64 -19.35
CA SER A 236 41.64 -26.46 -18.89
C SER A 236 41.58 -27.87 -19.51
N GLY A 237 42.48 -28.21 -20.45
CA GLY A 237 42.41 -29.44 -21.24
C GLY A 237 41.39 -29.43 -22.39
N ALA A 238 40.62 -28.35 -22.56
CA ALA A 238 39.77 -28.16 -23.73
C ALA A 238 40.66 -27.82 -24.94
N ILE A 239 40.40 -28.47 -26.08
CA ILE A 239 41.23 -28.33 -27.29
C ILE A 239 40.44 -27.83 -28.49
N SER A 240 39.12 -28.05 -28.51
CA SER A 240 38.24 -27.63 -29.59
C SER A 240 37.45 -26.38 -29.20
N SER A 241 37.08 -25.54 -30.17
CA SER A 241 36.08 -24.48 -29.93
C SER A 241 34.66 -25.08 -30.05
N GLY A 242 33.76 -24.64 -29.17
CA GLY A 242 32.33 -24.95 -29.30
C GLY A 242 31.69 -24.18 -30.45
N GLN A 243 30.67 -24.78 -31.07
CA GLN A 243 29.89 -24.16 -32.15
C GLN A 243 28.50 -23.80 -31.66
N LEU A 244 28.07 -22.55 -31.88
CA LEU A 244 26.70 -22.11 -31.61
C LEU A 244 25.71 -22.79 -32.57
N ILE A 245 24.70 -23.46 -32.02
CA ILE A 245 23.71 -24.24 -32.79
C ILE A 245 22.26 -23.93 -32.41
N GLY A 246 22.03 -23.02 -31.46
CA GLY A 246 20.69 -22.63 -31.03
C GLY A 246 20.69 -21.30 -30.31
N VAL A 247 19.75 -20.41 -30.65
CA VAL A 247 19.51 -19.14 -29.97
C VAL A 247 18.01 -18.90 -29.85
N LYS A 248 17.56 -18.54 -28.65
CA LYS A 248 16.15 -18.25 -28.40
C LYS A 248 15.99 -17.04 -27.50
N ARG A 249 15.13 -16.10 -27.91
CA ARG A 249 14.59 -15.04 -27.04
C ARG A 249 13.33 -15.57 -26.36
N TYR A 250 13.19 -15.35 -25.06
CA TYR A 250 11.96 -15.70 -24.33
C TYR A 250 10.96 -14.52 -24.36
N PRO A 251 9.66 -14.77 -24.64
CA PRO A 251 8.64 -13.72 -24.64
C PRO A 251 8.36 -13.23 -23.21
N GLN A 252 8.17 -11.92 -23.04
CA GLN A 252 7.65 -11.33 -21.80
C GLN A 252 6.10 -11.36 -21.78
N ASP A 253 5.52 -12.56 -21.69
CA ASP A 253 4.06 -12.69 -21.61
C ASP A 253 3.52 -12.42 -20.19
N GLY A 254 2.19 -12.42 -20.06
CA GLY A 254 1.43 -12.15 -18.83
C GLY A 254 1.89 -12.90 -17.58
N GLU A 255 2.56 -14.03 -17.73
CA GLU A 255 3.05 -14.85 -16.63
C GLU A 255 4.51 -14.57 -16.26
N PHE A 256 5.30 -14.00 -17.17
CA PHE A 256 6.68 -13.56 -16.91
C PHE A 256 6.77 -12.19 -16.21
N TYR A 257 5.65 -11.45 -16.08
CA TYR A 257 5.58 -10.15 -15.38
C TYR A 257 5.99 -10.18 -13.90
N ALA A 258 5.98 -11.35 -13.25
CA ALA A 258 6.20 -11.49 -11.82
C ALA A 258 7.59 -12.04 -11.45
N LEU A 259 8.43 -12.40 -12.42
CA LEU A 259 9.63 -13.21 -12.19
C LEU A 259 10.89 -12.34 -12.11
N PHE A 260 11.09 -11.72 -10.95
CA PHE A 260 12.19 -10.79 -10.67
C PHE A 260 13.49 -11.46 -10.24
N ASN A 261 13.42 -12.75 -9.92
CA ASN A 261 14.56 -13.53 -9.47
C ASN A 261 14.96 -14.50 -10.59
N PRO A 262 16.24 -14.52 -11.04
CA PRO A 262 16.81 -15.60 -11.84
C PRO A 262 16.28 -16.99 -11.47
N ASN A 263 16.12 -17.24 -10.16
CA ASN A 263 15.71 -18.53 -9.60
C ASN A 263 14.24 -18.88 -9.91
N GLN A 264 13.36 -17.89 -10.08
CA GLN A 264 11.95 -18.12 -10.40
C GLN A 264 11.72 -18.31 -11.91
N MET A 265 12.58 -17.74 -12.76
CA MET A 265 12.54 -17.88 -14.23
C MET A 265 12.72 -19.32 -14.69
N ILE A 266 13.59 -20.07 -14.02
CA ILE A 266 13.91 -21.47 -14.33
C ILE A 266 12.71 -22.40 -14.17
N SER A 267 11.86 -22.13 -13.17
CA SER A 267 10.64 -22.92 -12.96
C SER A 267 9.68 -22.87 -14.16
N LYS A 268 9.77 -21.80 -14.97
CA LYS A 268 8.93 -21.56 -16.16
C LYS A 268 9.62 -21.97 -17.46
N ILE A 269 10.94 -21.83 -17.57
CA ILE A 269 11.72 -22.34 -18.72
C ILE A 269 11.74 -23.88 -18.73
N GLY A 270 11.61 -24.50 -17.55
CA GLY A 270 11.73 -25.94 -17.37
C GLY A 270 13.20 -26.38 -17.34
N ASN A 271 13.43 -27.70 -17.40
CA ASN A 271 14.80 -28.24 -17.37
C ASN A 271 15.60 -27.89 -18.63
N SER A 272 14.95 -27.60 -19.76
CA SER A 272 15.58 -27.51 -21.08
C SER A 272 14.84 -26.53 -22.03
N PRO A 273 15.56 -25.71 -22.83
CA PRO A 273 14.96 -24.71 -23.70
C PRO A 273 14.30 -25.32 -24.95
N LYS A 274 12.98 -25.51 -24.90
CA LYS A 274 12.20 -26.09 -26.00
C LYS A 274 12.41 -25.34 -27.35
N ASP A 275 12.58 -26.08 -28.44
CA ASP A 275 12.69 -25.63 -29.83
C ASP A 275 13.87 -24.68 -30.13
N ILE A 276 14.89 -24.60 -29.25
CA ILE A 276 16.01 -23.65 -29.39
C ILE A 276 16.85 -23.86 -30.66
N ALA A 277 16.87 -25.06 -31.23
CA ALA A 277 17.66 -25.39 -32.41
C ALA A 277 16.82 -25.48 -33.70
N THR A 278 15.49 -25.46 -33.61
CA THR A 278 14.58 -25.79 -34.71
C THR A 278 14.68 -24.82 -35.90
N GLU A 279 14.86 -23.52 -35.64
CA GLU A 279 14.68 -22.44 -36.65
C GLU A 279 15.96 -21.60 -36.88
N MET A 280 17.13 -22.08 -36.44
CA MET A 280 18.40 -21.31 -36.50
C MET A 280 18.84 -20.88 -37.91
N GLY A 281 18.42 -21.61 -38.94
CA GLY A 281 18.77 -21.37 -40.35
C GLY A 281 17.57 -21.20 -41.27
N VAL A 282 16.37 -20.99 -40.72
CA VAL A 282 15.14 -20.87 -41.51
C VAL A 282 14.85 -19.40 -41.83
N ALA A 283 14.69 -19.07 -43.11
CA ALA A 283 14.47 -17.69 -43.56
C ALA A 283 13.11 -17.11 -43.11
N THR A 284 12.11 -17.96 -42.92
CA THR A 284 10.77 -17.58 -42.44
C THR A 284 10.31 -18.59 -41.40
N PRO A 285 10.36 -18.26 -40.09
CA PRO A 285 10.02 -19.21 -39.04
C PRO A 285 8.53 -19.55 -39.06
N SER A 286 8.18 -20.74 -38.59
CA SER A 286 6.79 -21.20 -38.49
C SER A 286 5.90 -20.31 -37.60
N LEU A 287 6.50 -19.62 -36.62
CA LEU A 287 5.87 -18.57 -35.80
C LEU A 287 6.87 -17.43 -35.56
N PRO A 288 6.45 -16.15 -35.55
CA PRO A 288 7.35 -15.00 -35.31
C PRO A 288 8.16 -15.11 -34.01
N ARG A 289 7.57 -15.67 -32.94
CA ARG A 289 8.25 -15.88 -31.64
C ARG A 289 9.38 -16.93 -31.64
N LEU A 290 9.49 -17.72 -32.71
CA LEU A 290 10.53 -18.75 -32.87
C LEU A 290 11.69 -18.26 -33.74
N GLU A 291 11.62 -17.02 -34.22
CA GLU A 291 12.65 -16.40 -35.03
C GLU A 291 14.00 -16.32 -34.30
N ASN A 292 15.09 -16.67 -35.00
CA ASN A 292 16.44 -16.44 -34.48
C ASN A 292 16.65 -14.92 -34.24
N PRO A 293 16.88 -14.48 -32.99
CA PRO A 293 16.97 -13.07 -32.65
C PRO A 293 18.34 -12.45 -32.95
N MET A 294 19.36 -13.24 -33.30
CA MET A 294 20.72 -12.73 -33.53
C MET A 294 20.76 -11.70 -34.65
N GLY A 295 21.43 -10.57 -34.41
CA GLY A 295 21.63 -9.52 -35.41
C GLY A 295 20.36 -8.79 -35.84
N LYS A 296 19.22 -9.05 -35.19
CA LYS A 296 17.94 -8.40 -35.47
C LYS A 296 17.63 -7.36 -34.42
N THR A 297 17.13 -6.21 -34.86
CA THR A 297 16.70 -5.14 -33.97
C THR A 297 15.59 -5.64 -33.05
N SER A 298 15.90 -5.68 -31.76
CA SER A 298 14.95 -5.91 -30.67
C SER A 298 14.62 -4.57 -30.02
N ILE A 299 13.39 -4.40 -29.57
CA ILE A 299 12.89 -3.14 -29.02
C ILE A 299 12.87 -3.26 -27.49
N PHE A 300 13.40 -2.26 -26.76
CA PHE A 300 13.12 -2.10 -25.33
C PHE A 300 11.84 -1.26 -25.12
N ILE A 301 11.67 -0.19 -25.91
CA ILE A 301 10.48 0.66 -25.99
C ILE A 301 10.35 1.10 -27.46
N ALA A 302 9.22 0.86 -28.13
CA ALA A 302 9.06 1.31 -29.52
C ALA A 302 9.03 2.84 -29.59
N PRO A 303 9.61 3.42 -30.66
CA PRO A 303 9.69 4.86 -30.84
C PRO A 303 8.35 5.56 -31.12
N GLU A 304 7.21 4.84 -31.12
CA GLU A 304 5.91 5.34 -31.56
C GLU A 304 4.77 4.80 -30.67
N TYR A 305 3.86 5.68 -30.21
CA TYR A 305 2.64 5.27 -29.50
C TYR A 305 1.51 5.03 -30.50
N LYS A 306 1.64 4.03 -31.39
CA LYS A 306 0.60 3.76 -32.40
C LYS A 306 -0.61 3.05 -31.80
N THR A 307 -1.79 3.68 -31.96
CA THR A 307 -3.13 3.20 -31.55
C THR A 307 -3.52 1.85 -32.18
N GLU A 308 -2.90 1.45 -33.30
CA GLU A 308 -3.23 0.24 -34.06
C GLU A 308 -2.76 -1.08 -33.39
N TYR A 309 -1.88 -1.03 -32.40
CA TYR A 309 -1.39 -2.24 -31.72
C TYR A 309 -2.39 -2.87 -30.75
N LYS A 310 -3.57 -2.27 -30.52
CA LYS A 310 -4.62 -2.77 -29.60
C LYS A 310 -5.09 -4.21 -29.86
N ASN A 311 -4.90 -4.75 -31.07
CA ASN A 311 -5.61 -5.96 -31.51
C ASN A 311 -4.73 -7.13 -32.00
N LYS A 312 -3.40 -7.11 -31.78
CA LYS A 312 -2.57 -8.30 -32.07
C LYS A 312 -1.82 -8.72 -30.80
N ASN A 313 -1.99 -9.99 -30.42
CA ASN A 313 -1.37 -10.68 -29.27
C ASN A 313 0.17 -10.84 -29.40
N LEU A 314 0.86 -9.82 -29.90
CA LEU A 314 2.31 -9.70 -29.91
C LEU A 314 2.66 -8.36 -29.26
N ASP A 315 3.44 -8.42 -28.17
CA ASP A 315 4.13 -7.31 -27.52
C ASP A 315 3.29 -6.19 -26.87
N TYR A 316 2.00 -6.40 -26.60
CA TYR A 316 1.14 -5.36 -25.99
C TYR A 316 1.49 -4.97 -24.54
N LYS A 317 2.50 -5.57 -23.94
CA LYS A 317 2.86 -5.32 -22.55
C LYS A 317 4.30 -4.85 -22.33
N GLU A 318 5.07 -4.52 -23.38
CA GLU A 318 6.37 -3.84 -23.20
C GLU A 318 6.22 -2.31 -22.95
N TYR A 319 5.00 -1.75 -23.09
CA TYR A 319 4.81 -0.30 -23.28
C TYR A 319 4.31 0.55 -22.09
N ALA A 320 3.90 -0.06 -20.96
CA ALA A 320 3.17 0.66 -19.89
C ALA A 320 3.86 0.64 -18.52
N SER A 321 5.17 0.88 -18.47
CA SER A 321 5.80 1.30 -17.21
C SER A 321 6.93 2.31 -17.45
N PHE A 322 6.57 3.59 -17.44
CA PHE A 322 7.50 4.71 -17.29
C PHE A 322 7.98 4.87 -15.83
N ASP A 323 7.65 3.93 -14.93
CA ASP A 323 8.09 3.92 -13.54
C ASP A 323 9.61 3.70 -13.40
N ASP A 324 10.18 4.39 -12.42
CA ASP A 324 11.57 4.31 -11.90
C ASP A 324 11.96 2.92 -11.32
N GLY A 325 11.08 1.93 -11.51
CA GLY A 325 11.25 0.51 -11.17
C GLY A 325 10.51 -0.44 -12.10
N GLY A 326 10.11 0.00 -13.29
CA GLY A 326 9.20 -0.71 -14.20
C GLY A 326 9.73 -2.04 -14.72
N TYR A 327 8.93 -3.08 -14.51
CA TYR A 327 9.17 -4.51 -14.72
C TYR A 327 9.32 -5.00 -16.18
N ARG A 328 9.46 -4.08 -17.14
CA ARG A 328 9.33 -4.30 -18.61
C ARG A 328 10.60 -3.98 -19.41
N ASN A 329 11.76 -3.86 -18.74
CA ASN A 329 12.99 -3.29 -19.30
C ASN A 329 14.15 -4.31 -19.52
N THR A 330 13.85 -5.62 -19.61
CA THR A 330 14.88 -6.69 -19.63
C THR A 330 14.62 -7.77 -20.69
N ALA A 331 15.52 -7.99 -21.64
CA ALA A 331 15.43 -9.12 -22.57
C ALA A 331 16.26 -10.33 -22.11
N PHE A 332 15.68 -11.53 -22.24
CA PHE A 332 16.32 -12.80 -21.87
C PHE A 332 16.53 -13.72 -23.07
N TYR A 333 17.72 -14.34 -23.11
CA TYR A 333 18.20 -15.18 -24.19
C TYR A 333 18.77 -16.50 -23.66
N ALA A 334 18.60 -17.57 -24.43
CA ALA A 334 19.34 -18.83 -24.27
C ALA A 334 20.21 -19.08 -25.49
N PHE A 335 21.42 -19.60 -25.24
CA PHE A 335 22.41 -19.94 -26.26
C PHE A 335 22.89 -21.38 -26.07
N LEU A 336 22.70 -22.20 -27.10
CA LEU A 336 23.10 -23.61 -27.12
C LEU A 336 24.34 -23.80 -27.99
N TYR A 337 25.41 -24.33 -27.39
CA TYR A 337 26.64 -24.71 -28.09
C TYR A 337 26.80 -26.23 -28.11
N ARG A 338 27.42 -26.76 -29.17
CA ARG A 338 27.91 -28.15 -29.24
C ARG A 338 29.43 -28.20 -29.18
N TYR A 339 29.98 -29.22 -28.53
CA TYR A 339 31.40 -29.45 -28.29
C TYR A 339 31.76 -30.92 -28.54
N PRO A 340 32.90 -31.25 -29.17
CA PRO A 340 33.27 -32.64 -29.47
C PRO A 340 33.53 -33.46 -28.20
N LYS A 341 32.98 -34.68 -28.10
CA LYS A 341 33.31 -35.60 -26.99
C LYS A 341 34.77 -36.03 -26.97
N THR A 342 35.49 -35.86 -28.08
CA THR A 342 36.94 -36.13 -28.16
C THR A 342 37.73 -35.31 -27.15
N ASP A 343 37.28 -34.10 -26.80
CA ASP A 343 37.91 -33.25 -25.78
C ASP A 343 37.92 -33.95 -24.40
N ILE A 344 36.82 -34.64 -24.05
CA ILE A 344 36.71 -35.42 -22.80
C ILE A 344 37.69 -36.59 -22.83
N THR A 345 37.69 -37.36 -23.92
CA THR A 345 38.59 -38.53 -24.04
C THR A 345 40.06 -38.14 -24.07
N ALA A 346 40.40 -36.99 -24.68
CA ALA A 346 41.77 -36.49 -24.75
C ALA A 346 42.25 -36.04 -23.37
N ALA A 347 41.44 -35.27 -22.63
CA ALA A 347 41.75 -34.86 -21.27
C ALA A 347 41.96 -36.07 -20.33
N GLN A 348 41.06 -37.04 -20.37
CA GLN A 348 41.20 -38.29 -19.59
C GLN A 348 42.46 -39.07 -19.98
N SER A 349 42.76 -39.20 -21.27
CA SER A 349 43.97 -39.90 -21.76
C SER A 349 45.27 -39.18 -21.35
N SER A 350 45.21 -37.86 -21.14
CA SER A 350 46.33 -37.07 -20.62
C SER A 350 46.49 -37.11 -19.10
N GLY A 351 45.66 -37.90 -18.41
CA GLY A 351 45.70 -38.05 -16.95
C GLY A 351 44.98 -36.96 -16.16
N GLN A 352 44.17 -36.10 -16.81
CA GLN A 352 43.41 -35.06 -16.13
C GLN A 352 42.22 -35.64 -15.35
N ASP A 353 42.13 -35.30 -14.06
CA ASP A 353 40.96 -35.62 -13.24
C ASP A 353 39.84 -34.59 -13.47
N LEU A 354 38.91 -34.96 -14.36
CA LEU A 354 37.77 -34.12 -14.72
C LEU A 354 36.71 -33.99 -13.60
N GLU A 355 36.82 -34.73 -12.49
CA GLU A 355 35.93 -34.56 -11.33
C GLU A 355 36.20 -33.25 -10.59
N THR A 356 37.48 -32.87 -10.49
CA THR A 356 37.94 -31.68 -9.77
C THR A 356 38.55 -30.62 -10.69
N HIS A 357 38.97 -30.97 -11.91
CA HIS A 357 39.56 -30.07 -12.90
C HIS A 357 38.75 -30.09 -14.22
N PRO A 358 37.71 -29.25 -14.36
CA PRO A 358 36.79 -29.30 -15.49
C PRO A 358 37.43 -28.80 -16.80
N LEU A 359 36.86 -29.20 -17.94
CA LEU A 359 37.08 -28.48 -19.20
C LEU A 359 36.39 -27.11 -19.12
N LYS A 360 36.98 -26.07 -19.70
CA LYS A 360 36.44 -24.71 -19.64
C LYS A 360 36.35 -24.09 -21.03
N TYR A 361 35.20 -23.49 -21.32
CA TYR A 361 34.93 -22.82 -22.59
C TYR A 361 34.34 -21.42 -22.35
N LYS A 362 34.86 -20.40 -23.03
CA LYS A 362 34.46 -19.00 -22.88
C LYS A 362 33.58 -18.53 -24.04
N SER A 363 32.51 -17.81 -23.75
CA SER A 363 31.66 -17.13 -24.74
C SER A 363 31.43 -15.66 -24.35
N THR A 364 31.10 -14.82 -25.34
CA THR A 364 30.84 -13.37 -25.17
C THR A 364 29.49 -13.00 -25.76
N PHE A 365 28.64 -12.39 -24.94
CA PHE A 365 27.36 -11.80 -25.34
C PHE A 365 27.47 -10.28 -25.30
N SER A 366 26.94 -9.63 -26.32
CA SER A 366 26.97 -8.18 -26.45
C SER A 366 25.65 -7.63 -27.00
N VAL A 367 25.41 -6.37 -26.69
CA VAL A 367 24.25 -5.62 -27.18
C VAL A 367 24.72 -4.27 -27.68
N GLN A 368 24.30 -3.92 -28.90
CA GLN A 368 24.47 -2.59 -29.47
C GLN A 368 23.17 -1.80 -29.35
N ASP A 369 23.20 -0.65 -28.68
CA ASP A 369 22.05 0.25 -28.59
C ASP A 369 21.89 1.09 -29.87
N ILE A 370 20.64 1.34 -30.26
CA ILE A 370 20.22 2.23 -31.34
C ILE A 370 19.26 3.24 -30.74
N TRP A 371 19.69 4.49 -30.63
CA TRP A 371 18.93 5.57 -30.01
C TRP A 371 17.80 6.03 -30.94
N GLN A 372 16.72 6.59 -30.38
CA GLN A 372 15.56 7.10 -31.14
C GLN A 372 15.90 8.11 -32.25
N ASP A 373 16.95 8.91 -32.07
CA ASP A 373 17.52 9.89 -33.01
C ASP A 373 18.38 9.25 -34.12
N GLY A 374 18.55 7.92 -34.09
CA GLY A 374 19.31 7.16 -35.07
C GLY A 374 20.79 6.95 -34.70
N TYR A 375 21.27 7.48 -33.57
CA TYR A 375 22.63 7.26 -33.13
C TYR A 375 22.87 5.79 -32.71
N SER A 376 23.97 5.20 -33.18
CA SER A 376 24.34 3.79 -32.91
C SER A 376 25.83 3.60 -32.60
N GLY A 377 26.53 4.71 -32.28
CA GLY A 377 27.96 4.75 -31.99
C GLY A 377 28.34 4.37 -30.55
N THR A 378 27.37 4.00 -29.70
CA THR A 378 27.62 3.59 -28.32
C THR A 378 28.49 2.33 -28.24
N PRO A 379 29.42 2.22 -27.27
CA PRO A 379 30.13 0.99 -27.00
C PRO A 379 29.15 -0.18 -26.79
N LYS A 380 29.43 -1.33 -27.39
CA LYS A 380 28.67 -2.54 -27.13
C LYS A 380 28.76 -2.87 -25.65
N ALA A 381 27.62 -2.98 -24.97
CA ALA A 381 27.60 -3.56 -23.63
C ALA A 381 27.88 -5.05 -23.78
N GLU A 382 28.96 -5.53 -23.16
CA GLU A 382 29.40 -6.92 -23.31
C GLU A 382 29.56 -7.63 -21.97
N SER A 383 29.37 -8.95 -22.00
CA SER A 383 29.58 -9.82 -20.87
C SER A 383 30.16 -11.15 -21.35
N THR A 384 31.09 -11.70 -20.58
CA THR A 384 31.71 -12.99 -20.90
C THR A 384 31.42 -14.00 -19.80
N ALA A 385 31.23 -15.25 -20.19
CA ALA A 385 31.01 -16.35 -19.26
C ALA A 385 31.84 -17.57 -19.66
N GLU A 386 32.22 -18.34 -18.65
CA GLU A 386 32.86 -19.64 -18.81
C GLU A 386 31.87 -20.76 -18.46
N LEU A 387 31.77 -21.75 -19.35
CA LEU A 387 31.13 -23.04 -19.10
C LEU A 387 32.16 -24.00 -18.51
N GLU A 388 31.86 -24.58 -17.35
CA GLU A 388 32.70 -25.60 -16.73
C GLU A 388 32.09 -27.00 -16.92
N VAL A 389 32.82 -27.89 -17.58
CA VAL A 389 32.38 -29.26 -17.86
C VAL A 389 33.11 -30.22 -16.92
N TYR A 390 32.39 -30.67 -15.89
CA TYR A 390 32.88 -31.66 -14.95
C TYR A 390 32.53 -33.08 -15.39
N VAL A 391 33.51 -33.97 -15.18
CA VAL A 391 33.67 -35.44 -15.21
C VAL A 391 33.28 -36.29 -14.00
N ARG A 392 32.33 -35.90 -13.12
CA ARG A 392 32.15 -36.51 -11.78
C ARG A 392 31.89 -38.02 -11.79
N LYS A 393 32.52 -38.80 -10.89
CA LYS A 393 32.06 -40.15 -10.55
C LYS A 393 30.84 -40.05 -9.62
N ASN A 394 29.79 -40.82 -9.89
CA ASN A 394 28.55 -40.76 -9.11
C ASN A 394 28.72 -41.55 -7.80
N ILE A 395 28.60 -40.86 -6.67
CA ILE A 395 28.72 -41.44 -5.33
C ILE A 395 27.32 -41.40 -4.70
N GLY A 396 26.42 -42.33 -5.10
CA GLY A 396 25.07 -42.39 -4.52
C GLY A 396 25.07 -42.73 -3.01
N GLY A 397 23.89 -42.64 -2.37
CA GLY A 397 23.70 -42.94 -0.93
C GLY A 397 23.32 -41.75 -0.02
N VAL A 398 22.76 -40.67 -0.56
CA VAL A 398 22.28 -39.53 0.24
C VAL A 398 20.87 -39.83 0.81
N ALA A 399 20.70 -39.62 2.11
CA ALA A 399 19.46 -39.89 2.84
C ALA A 399 19.12 -38.68 3.72
N ARG A 400 17.84 -38.28 3.75
CA ARG A 400 17.35 -37.15 4.54
C ARG A 400 16.05 -37.50 5.25
N LEU A 401 16.02 -37.23 6.55
CA LEU A 401 14.83 -37.27 7.39
C LEU A 401 14.64 -35.89 8.00
N ASP A 402 13.42 -35.38 8.03
CA ASP A 402 13.14 -34.08 8.66
C ASP A 402 11.75 -33.99 9.29
N LYS A 403 11.64 -33.15 10.32
CA LYS A 403 10.38 -32.71 10.92
C LYS A 403 10.45 -31.20 10.94
N TYR A 404 9.39 -30.53 10.48
CA TYR A 404 9.40 -29.06 10.42
C TYR A 404 7.99 -28.49 10.37
N THR A 405 7.84 -27.24 10.81
CA THR A 405 6.53 -26.55 10.81
C THR A 405 6.27 -25.77 9.51
N GLY A 406 7.33 -25.36 8.80
CA GLY A 406 7.34 -24.57 7.55
C GLY A 406 7.69 -25.35 6.29
N GLN A 407 8.66 -24.88 5.49
CA GLN A 407 9.36 -25.68 4.48
C GLN A 407 10.59 -26.38 5.10
N PRO A 408 11.09 -27.50 4.54
CA PRO A 408 12.24 -28.22 5.09
C PRO A 408 13.53 -27.37 5.17
N THR A 409 13.61 -26.28 4.41
CA THR A 409 14.76 -25.36 4.37
C THR A 409 14.63 -24.17 5.30
N ASP A 410 13.45 -23.93 5.88
CA ASP A 410 13.22 -22.77 6.74
C ASP A 410 13.88 -22.99 8.10
N THR A 411 14.84 -22.15 8.45
CA THR A 411 15.49 -22.13 9.77
C THR A 411 14.73 -21.28 10.79
N ASN A 412 13.52 -20.83 10.46
CA ASN A 412 12.78 -19.86 11.25
C ASN A 412 11.71 -20.53 12.11
N THR A 413 11.74 -20.27 13.42
CA THR A 413 10.65 -20.61 14.33
C THR A 413 9.34 -19.99 13.85
N GLN A 414 8.26 -20.78 13.79
CA GLN A 414 6.95 -20.23 13.49
C GLN A 414 6.36 -19.52 14.71
N LEU A 415 6.31 -18.19 14.64
CA LEU A 415 5.60 -17.35 15.59
C LEU A 415 4.10 -17.40 15.30
N ILE A 416 3.33 -17.92 16.25
CA ILE A 416 1.87 -17.87 16.22
C ILE A 416 1.40 -16.81 17.21
N LYS A 417 1.03 -15.66 16.66
CA LYS A 417 0.53 -14.54 17.44
C LYS A 417 -0.80 -14.87 18.10
N GLY A 418 -0.99 -14.44 19.35
CA GLY A 418 -2.25 -14.57 20.08
C GLY A 418 -2.54 -15.94 20.69
N MET A 419 -1.83 -16.98 20.27
CA MET A 419 -2.13 -18.36 20.67
C MET A 419 -1.88 -18.63 22.16
N GLN A 420 -0.89 -17.95 22.76
CA GLN A 420 -0.62 -18.08 24.19
C GLN A 420 -1.82 -17.62 25.04
N THR A 421 -2.44 -16.50 24.67
CA THR A 421 -3.64 -15.96 25.33
C THR A 421 -4.83 -16.91 25.18
N LEU A 422 -5.06 -17.43 23.97
CA LEU A 422 -6.17 -18.36 23.72
C LEU A 422 -6.09 -19.63 24.55
N LEU A 423 -4.90 -20.25 24.59
CA LEU A 423 -4.67 -21.45 25.37
C LEU A 423 -4.77 -21.18 26.88
N ALA A 424 -4.27 -20.03 27.37
CA ALA A 424 -4.43 -19.62 28.76
C ALA A 424 -5.91 -19.44 29.15
N GLU A 425 -6.74 -18.90 28.25
CA GLU A 425 -8.19 -18.78 28.44
C GLU A 425 -8.95 -20.12 28.29
N GLY A 426 -8.25 -21.22 28.03
CA GLY A 426 -8.82 -22.57 27.93
C GLY A 426 -9.40 -22.91 26.55
N THR A 427 -9.04 -22.16 25.50
CA THR A 427 -9.52 -22.43 24.14
C THR A 427 -8.64 -23.50 23.46
N PRO A 428 -9.22 -24.64 23.01
CA PRO A 428 -8.48 -25.62 22.21
C PRO A 428 -8.08 -25.08 20.83
N VAL A 429 -6.86 -25.36 20.39
CA VAL A 429 -6.33 -24.88 19.11
C VAL A 429 -5.51 -25.96 18.38
N SER A 430 -5.46 -25.91 17.05
CA SER A 430 -4.70 -26.88 16.24
C SER A 430 -3.39 -26.28 15.68
N LEU A 431 -2.34 -27.10 15.72
CA LEU A 431 -1.01 -26.89 15.15
C LEU A 431 -0.77 -27.89 14.01
N SER A 432 0.06 -27.54 13.02
CA SER A 432 0.27 -28.38 11.83
C SER A 432 1.73 -28.46 11.42
N TYR A 433 2.33 -29.65 11.47
CA TYR A 433 3.73 -29.89 11.16
C TYR A 433 3.90 -30.95 10.06
N SER A 434 5.06 -30.97 9.43
CA SER A 434 5.43 -31.92 8.38
C SER A 434 6.42 -32.96 8.89
N LEU A 435 6.29 -34.18 8.39
CA LEU A 435 7.25 -35.27 8.50
C LEU A 435 7.72 -35.63 7.08
N PHE A 436 9.03 -35.56 6.85
CA PHE A 436 9.66 -35.79 5.55
C PHE A 436 10.65 -36.94 5.62
N ALA A 437 10.62 -37.79 4.59
CA ALA A 437 11.64 -38.79 4.36
C ALA A 437 12.02 -38.81 2.87
N GLY A 438 13.33 -38.81 2.59
CA GLY A 438 13.90 -38.85 1.25
C GLY A 438 15.12 -39.75 1.17
N THR A 439 15.18 -40.58 0.13
CA THR A 439 16.24 -41.58 -0.09
C THR A 439 16.75 -41.54 -1.52
N HIS A 440 18.06 -41.72 -1.67
CA HIS A 440 18.75 -41.85 -2.95
C HIS A 440 19.61 -43.11 -2.99
N LEU A 441 19.38 -43.98 -3.98
CA LEU A 441 20.12 -45.24 -4.13
C LEU A 441 21.56 -45.00 -4.61
N LYS A 442 22.42 -46.01 -4.42
CA LYS A 442 23.77 -46.05 -5.01
C LYS A 442 23.69 -46.58 -6.43
N ASP A 443 24.60 -46.18 -7.31
CA ASP A 443 24.66 -46.73 -8.68
C ASP A 443 24.89 -48.24 -8.71
N SER A 444 25.58 -48.78 -7.69
CA SER A 444 25.74 -50.22 -7.52
C SER A 444 24.42 -50.96 -7.30
N GLU A 445 23.34 -50.26 -6.94
CA GLU A 445 21.99 -50.83 -6.83
C GLU A 445 21.28 -50.87 -8.19
N ILE A 446 21.82 -50.23 -9.23
CA ILE A 446 21.19 -50.08 -10.54
C ILE A 446 21.77 -51.10 -11.54
N THR A 447 20.89 -51.88 -12.15
CA THR A 447 21.23 -52.76 -13.27
C THR A 447 20.44 -52.36 -14.51
N TRP A 448 21.14 -52.00 -15.57
CA TRP A 448 20.55 -51.62 -16.85
C TRP A 448 20.19 -52.84 -17.71
N ASN A 449 19.15 -52.71 -18.53
CA ASN A 449 18.89 -53.64 -19.62
C ASN A 449 19.88 -53.45 -20.77
N GLY A 450 19.97 -54.42 -21.70
CA GLY A 450 21.03 -54.46 -22.71
C GLY A 450 21.05 -53.32 -23.74
N ASP A 451 19.94 -52.59 -23.91
CA ASP A 451 19.83 -51.41 -24.77
C ASP A 451 19.85 -50.08 -23.98
N HIS A 452 20.05 -50.14 -22.66
CA HIS A 452 20.11 -49.02 -21.74
C HIS A 452 18.86 -48.12 -21.71
N THR A 453 17.70 -48.67 -22.04
CA THR A 453 16.40 -47.96 -22.03
C THR A 453 15.64 -48.11 -20.71
N ALA A 454 15.99 -49.11 -19.88
CA ALA A 454 15.35 -49.38 -18.60
C ALA A 454 16.34 -49.91 -17.56
N TYR A 455 16.02 -49.75 -16.28
CA TYR A 455 16.82 -50.22 -15.17
C TYR A 455 16.00 -51.00 -14.14
N THR A 456 16.69 -51.77 -13.31
CA THR A 456 16.14 -52.44 -12.12
C THR A 456 16.96 -52.06 -10.89
N THR A 457 16.32 -52.12 -9.71
CA THR A 457 16.97 -51.87 -8.41
C THR A 457 17.15 -53.19 -7.67
N ALA A 458 18.35 -53.45 -7.15
CA ALA A 458 18.66 -54.72 -6.48
C ALA A 458 17.89 -54.86 -5.16
N ASN A 459 17.95 -53.85 -4.28
CA ASN A 459 17.35 -53.92 -2.94
C ASN A 459 16.27 -52.86 -2.65
N GLY A 460 16.22 -51.77 -3.42
CA GLY A 460 15.32 -50.63 -3.18
C GLY A 460 15.61 -49.88 -1.87
N SER A 461 14.82 -48.85 -1.56
CA SER A 461 14.91 -48.08 -0.32
C SER A 461 13.71 -48.35 0.61
N LYS A 462 13.93 -48.26 1.92
CA LYS A 462 12.87 -48.27 2.92
C LYS A 462 13.01 -47.04 3.82
N ALA A 463 11.88 -46.42 4.14
CA ALA A 463 11.81 -45.22 4.96
C ALA A 463 10.78 -45.40 6.07
N GLU A 464 11.13 -44.98 7.28
CA GLU A 464 10.28 -45.01 8.46
C GLU A 464 10.45 -43.71 9.24
N ILE A 465 9.34 -43.05 9.57
CA ILE A 465 9.35 -41.84 10.41
C ILE A 465 8.18 -41.88 11.39
N SER A 466 8.46 -41.67 12.67
CA SER A 466 7.50 -41.74 13.77
C SER A 466 7.54 -40.52 14.68
N ASP A 467 6.38 -40.08 15.13
CA ASP A 467 6.22 -39.09 16.18
C ASP A 467 5.69 -39.77 17.45
N GLY A 468 6.52 -39.76 18.50
CA GLY A 468 6.23 -40.43 19.77
C GLY A 468 5.40 -39.62 20.76
N GLY A 469 4.86 -38.46 20.36
CA GLY A 469 3.93 -37.69 21.19
C GLY A 469 4.57 -36.91 22.35
N ARG A 470 5.89 -36.72 22.37
CA ARG A 470 6.59 -36.08 23.51
C ARG A 470 6.72 -34.57 23.32
N TYR A 471 5.62 -33.83 23.49
CA TYR A 471 5.60 -32.37 23.39
C TYR A 471 6.01 -31.70 24.70
N THR A 472 6.81 -30.65 24.61
CA THR A 472 7.22 -29.84 25.77
C THR A 472 6.97 -28.37 25.51
N LEU A 473 6.44 -27.68 26.52
CA LEU A 473 6.20 -26.25 26.57
C LEU A 473 7.30 -25.56 27.38
N PHE A 474 8.00 -24.63 26.75
CA PHE A 474 9.10 -23.86 27.31
C PHE A 474 8.69 -22.39 27.50
N SER A 475 9.31 -21.73 28.48
CA SER A 475 9.19 -20.28 28.68
C SER A 475 10.38 -19.60 28.00
N MET A 476 10.13 -18.61 27.15
CA MET A 476 11.17 -17.93 26.40
C MET A 476 11.07 -16.41 26.53
N ASP A 477 12.23 -15.76 26.59
CA ASP A 477 12.31 -14.32 26.38
C ASP A 477 12.04 -13.98 24.90
N ASN A 478 11.77 -12.72 24.58
CA ASN A 478 11.28 -12.32 23.26
C ASN A 478 12.36 -12.55 22.18
N ILE A 479 12.26 -13.63 21.39
CA ILE A 479 13.20 -13.92 20.29
C ILE A 479 12.82 -13.12 19.05
N SER A 480 13.75 -12.34 18.51
CA SER A 480 13.66 -11.82 17.15
C SER A 480 14.00 -12.96 16.18
N SER A 481 13.24 -13.12 15.09
CA SER A 481 13.45 -14.20 14.10
C SER A 481 14.86 -14.24 13.49
N SER A 482 15.66 -13.18 13.68
CA SER A 482 17.05 -13.04 13.23
C SER A 482 18.11 -13.65 14.17
N ASP A 483 17.78 -13.94 15.44
CA ASP A 483 18.77 -14.45 16.41
C ASP A 483 18.93 -15.98 16.36
N GLY A 484 18.15 -16.66 15.52
CA GLY A 484 18.29 -18.09 15.23
C GLY A 484 19.48 -18.41 14.34
N LYS A 485 20.67 -17.87 14.62
CA LYS A 485 21.88 -18.36 13.96
C LYS A 485 22.09 -19.82 14.38
N PRO A 486 22.39 -20.72 13.42
CA PRO A 486 22.88 -22.04 13.77
C PRO A 486 24.18 -21.85 14.55
N THR A 487 24.22 -22.22 15.81
CA THR A 487 25.50 -22.52 16.44
C THR A 487 25.94 -23.84 15.82
N GLU A 488 26.75 -23.75 14.77
CA GLU A 488 27.63 -24.84 14.38
C GLU A 488 28.32 -25.35 15.65
N SER A 489 28.25 -26.65 15.90
CA SER A 489 28.65 -27.36 17.13
C SER A 489 27.59 -27.46 18.24
N ALA A 490 26.72 -28.47 18.13
CA ALA A 490 26.29 -29.23 19.31
C ALA A 490 25.69 -30.58 18.88
N GLY A 491 26.46 -31.66 19.02
CA GLY A 491 25.94 -33.03 19.01
C GLY A 491 25.10 -33.38 20.27
N VAL A 492 24.45 -32.40 20.88
CA VAL A 492 23.61 -32.52 22.07
C VAL A 492 22.54 -31.43 22.00
N LEU A 493 21.27 -31.78 22.23
CA LEU A 493 20.11 -30.89 22.34
C LEU A 493 20.46 -29.66 23.21
N SER A 494 20.88 -28.53 22.62
CA SER A 494 21.03 -27.28 23.37
C SER A 494 19.64 -26.67 23.48
N TYR A 495 19.07 -26.77 24.68
CA TYR A 495 17.86 -26.05 25.01
C TYR A 495 18.10 -24.55 24.77
N PRO A 496 17.14 -23.79 24.21
CA PRO A 496 17.19 -22.34 24.34
C PRO A 496 17.39 -22.02 25.82
N SER A 497 18.22 -21.03 26.15
CA SER A 497 18.46 -20.62 27.54
C SER A 497 17.12 -20.21 28.17
N THR A 498 16.46 -21.16 28.81
CA THR A 498 15.07 -21.04 29.27
C THR A 498 15.11 -20.36 30.63
N GLY A 499 14.54 -19.17 30.73
CA GLY A 499 14.38 -18.47 32.00
C GLY A 499 13.25 -19.04 32.87
N GLY A 500 12.94 -20.35 32.78
CA GLY A 500 11.90 -21.05 33.54
C GLY A 500 11.83 -22.56 33.22
N ASP A 501 11.32 -23.37 34.17
CA ASP A 501 11.25 -24.84 34.08
C ASP A 501 10.39 -25.32 32.88
N PRO A 502 10.78 -26.35 32.12
CA PRO A 502 9.96 -26.92 31.05
C PRO A 502 8.71 -27.63 31.59
N TYR A 503 7.57 -27.49 30.90
CA TYR A 503 6.33 -28.24 31.17
C TYR A 503 6.16 -29.28 30.06
N VAL A 504 6.38 -30.57 30.39
CA VAL A 504 6.07 -31.67 29.48
C VAL A 504 4.56 -31.79 29.38
N LEU A 505 4.01 -31.71 28.16
CA LEU A 505 2.58 -31.86 27.95
C LEU A 505 2.16 -33.25 28.40
N SER A 506 1.09 -33.30 29.17
CA SER A 506 0.39 -34.54 29.46
C SER A 506 -0.27 -35.07 28.20
N GLU A 507 -0.56 -36.37 28.18
CA GLU A 507 -1.32 -36.94 27.06
C GLU A 507 -2.71 -36.31 26.91
N ASP A 508 -3.28 -35.72 27.96
CA ASP A 508 -4.57 -35.03 27.89
C ASP A 508 -4.46 -33.61 27.34
N ASP A 509 -3.25 -33.04 27.28
CA ASP A 509 -2.99 -31.72 26.71
C ASP A 509 -3.04 -31.71 25.16
N TYR A 510 -3.06 -32.87 24.50
CA TYR A 510 -3.11 -32.94 23.04
C TYR A 510 -3.74 -34.22 22.46
N SER A 511 -4.14 -34.14 21.20
CA SER A 511 -4.57 -35.28 20.38
C SER A 511 -4.14 -35.11 18.92
N TYR A 512 -3.76 -36.22 18.26
CA TYR A 512 -3.61 -36.21 16.80
C TYR A 512 -4.99 -36.09 16.16
N GLU A 513 -5.23 -35.00 15.42
CA GLU A 513 -6.53 -34.68 14.84
C GLU A 513 -6.67 -35.29 13.45
N SER A 514 -5.72 -34.99 12.56
CA SER A 514 -5.78 -35.45 11.17
C SER A 514 -4.42 -35.46 10.48
N PHE A 515 -4.32 -36.09 9.32
CA PHE A 515 -3.12 -36.09 8.49
C PHE A 515 -3.46 -36.08 6.99
N TYR A 516 -2.50 -35.69 6.16
CA TYR A 516 -2.62 -35.77 4.70
C TYR A 516 -1.26 -35.92 4.02
N LEU A 517 -1.25 -36.33 2.75
CA LEU A 517 -0.04 -36.44 1.94
C LEU A 517 0.19 -35.10 1.21
N ALA A 518 1.17 -34.33 1.68
CA ALA A 518 1.49 -33.02 1.13
C ALA A 518 2.29 -33.13 -0.17
N ASP A 519 3.26 -34.04 -0.21
CA ASP A 519 4.03 -34.33 -1.41
C ASP A 519 4.50 -35.79 -1.44
N TYR A 520 4.65 -36.33 -2.65
CA TYR A 520 5.26 -37.65 -2.90
C TYR A 520 5.89 -37.64 -4.30
N THR A 521 7.21 -37.60 -4.35
CA THR A 521 8.00 -37.59 -5.57
C THR A 521 8.84 -38.86 -5.68
N ALA A 522 9.04 -39.30 -6.91
CA ALA A 522 10.00 -40.34 -7.24
C ALA A 522 10.66 -40.02 -8.57
N TYR A 523 11.92 -40.40 -8.71
CA TYR A 523 12.69 -40.17 -9.92
C TYR A 523 13.27 -41.48 -10.45
N ASP A 524 13.13 -41.67 -11.75
CA ASP A 524 13.79 -42.72 -12.51
C ASP A 524 15.18 -42.24 -12.93
N VAL A 525 16.17 -43.13 -12.99
CA VAL A 525 17.51 -42.82 -13.52
C VAL A 525 17.55 -43.07 -15.03
N GLU A 526 18.31 -42.26 -15.76
CA GLU A 526 18.60 -42.39 -17.20
C GLU A 526 20.07 -42.76 -17.43
N PHE A 527 20.33 -43.51 -18.50
CA PHE A 527 21.67 -43.91 -18.89
C PHE A 527 22.35 -42.80 -19.70
N ASN A 528 23.43 -42.22 -19.18
CA ASN A 528 24.12 -41.09 -19.79
C ASN A 528 25.57 -41.40 -20.28
N GLY A 529 26.09 -42.60 -20.02
CA GLY A 529 27.43 -43.03 -20.44
C GLY A 529 28.63 -42.32 -19.75
N TYR A 530 28.39 -41.20 -19.06
CA TYR A 530 29.35 -40.44 -18.27
C TYR A 530 28.66 -39.90 -17.01
N SER A 531 29.25 -40.13 -15.84
CA SER A 531 28.58 -40.07 -14.52
C SER A 531 28.26 -38.68 -13.94
N ASN A 532 28.31 -37.62 -14.75
CA ASN A 532 28.50 -36.27 -14.19
C ASN A 532 27.23 -35.46 -14.04
N GLU A 533 26.12 -35.94 -14.57
CA GLU A 533 24.82 -35.30 -14.41
C GLU A 533 23.82 -36.28 -13.83
N LYS A 534 23.08 -35.81 -12.84
CA LYS A 534 21.83 -36.42 -12.40
C LYS A 534 20.89 -36.48 -13.60
N ALA A 535 20.97 -37.53 -14.38
CA ALA A 535 19.98 -37.85 -15.38
C ALA A 535 18.86 -38.58 -14.64
N VAL A 536 18.17 -37.86 -13.75
CA VAL A 536 17.00 -38.37 -13.04
C VAL A 536 15.78 -37.65 -13.56
N ASN A 537 14.81 -38.40 -14.05
CA ASN A 537 13.55 -37.86 -14.54
C ASN A 537 12.46 -38.06 -13.50
N PRO A 538 11.63 -37.03 -13.24
CA PRO A 538 10.48 -37.19 -12.38
C PRO A 538 9.55 -38.25 -12.98
N SER A 539 9.26 -39.30 -12.22
CA SER A 539 8.40 -40.37 -12.68
C SER A 539 6.94 -39.96 -12.54
N LYS A 540 6.17 -40.16 -13.61
CA LYS A 540 4.69 -40.02 -13.60
C LYS A 540 3.97 -41.37 -13.55
N ALA A 541 4.73 -42.46 -13.40
CA ALA A 541 4.17 -43.81 -13.27
C ALA A 541 3.65 -44.01 -11.84
N TYR A 542 2.60 -43.28 -11.45
CA TYR A 542 2.07 -43.29 -10.08
C TYR A 542 1.61 -44.68 -9.61
N THR A 543 1.29 -45.59 -10.53
CA THR A 543 0.99 -46.99 -10.21
C THR A 543 2.20 -47.79 -9.70
N ARG A 544 3.43 -47.33 -9.96
CA ARG A 544 4.68 -47.89 -9.40
C ARG A 544 5.01 -47.29 -8.02
N PHE A 545 4.34 -46.22 -7.59
CA PHE A 545 4.61 -45.62 -6.28
C PHE A 545 4.02 -46.53 -5.22
N ALA A 546 4.88 -47.10 -4.37
CA ALA A 546 4.42 -47.91 -3.27
C ALA A 546 3.62 -47.05 -2.29
N PRO A 547 2.52 -47.57 -1.71
CA PRO A 547 1.81 -46.85 -0.67
C PRO A 547 2.71 -46.58 0.54
N ILE A 548 2.41 -45.50 1.26
CA ILE A 548 2.98 -45.17 2.55
C ILE A 548 2.04 -45.73 3.61
N GLU A 549 2.47 -46.76 4.33
CA GLU A 549 1.70 -47.35 5.41
C GLU A 549 1.62 -46.38 6.59
N VAL A 550 0.43 -46.22 7.15
CA VAL A 550 0.15 -45.35 8.30
C VAL A 550 -0.16 -46.23 9.50
N TYR A 551 0.57 -46.03 10.59
CA TYR A 551 0.38 -46.71 11.86
C TYR A 551 0.06 -45.71 12.96
N GLY A 552 -0.72 -46.15 13.94
CA GLY A 552 -1.03 -45.41 15.15
C GLY A 552 -0.97 -46.32 16.37
N LYS A 553 -0.79 -45.72 17.53
CA LYS A 553 -0.78 -46.44 18.81
C LYS A 553 -1.58 -45.69 19.86
N LYS A 554 -2.48 -46.39 20.54
CA LYS A 554 -3.25 -45.89 21.67
C LYS A 554 -2.46 -46.02 22.97
N LYS A 555 -2.84 -45.25 23.99
CA LYS A 555 -2.21 -45.29 25.33
C LYS A 555 -2.11 -46.72 25.87
N GLY A 556 -0.89 -47.16 26.20
CA GLY A 556 -0.60 -48.49 26.74
C GLY A 556 -0.89 -49.67 25.80
N GLY A 557 -1.28 -49.42 24.54
CA GLY A 557 -1.59 -50.44 23.54
C GLY A 557 -0.41 -50.77 22.62
N SER A 558 -0.63 -51.73 21.71
CA SER A 558 0.29 -52.05 20.62
C SER A 558 0.10 -51.11 19.41
N GLU A 559 1.14 -50.96 18.59
CA GLU A 559 1.05 -50.28 17.29
C GLU A 559 0.09 -51.03 16.36
N GLU A 560 -0.82 -50.32 15.69
CA GLU A 560 -1.79 -50.86 14.75
C GLU A 560 -1.71 -50.13 13.39
N LYS A 561 -1.84 -50.88 12.28
CA LYS A 561 -1.92 -50.29 10.93
C LYS A 561 -3.30 -49.65 10.76
N LEU A 562 -3.32 -48.37 10.41
CA LEU A 562 -4.53 -47.59 10.18
C LEU A 562 -4.97 -47.62 8.71
N GLY A 563 -3.99 -47.68 7.80
CA GLY A 563 -4.24 -47.69 6.36
C GLY A 563 -2.99 -47.31 5.57
N GLU A 564 -3.21 -46.80 4.35
CA GLU A 564 -2.14 -46.48 3.39
C GLU A 564 -2.43 -45.19 2.64
N LEU A 565 -1.44 -44.30 2.55
CA LEU A 565 -1.44 -43.11 1.70
C LEU A 565 -0.79 -43.43 0.35
N TYR A 566 -1.40 -43.00 -0.76
CA TYR A 566 -0.86 -43.26 -2.10
C TYR A 566 -1.30 -42.19 -3.10
N LYS A 567 -0.71 -42.21 -4.30
CA LYS A 567 -1.20 -41.43 -5.45
C LYS A 567 -2.00 -42.34 -6.37
N ASN A 568 -3.20 -41.91 -6.78
CA ASN A 568 -3.97 -42.64 -7.78
C ASN A 568 -3.32 -42.52 -9.17
N ALA A 569 -3.87 -43.20 -10.19
CA ALA A 569 -3.34 -43.18 -11.55
C ALA A 569 -3.23 -41.78 -12.18
N ALA A 570 -4.02 -40.81 -11.71
CA ALA A 570 -3.97 -39.42 -12.14
C ALA A 570 -3.04 -38.53 -11.28
N GLY A 571 -2.37 -39.10 -10.26
CA GLY A 571 -1.42 -38.42 -9.39
C GLY A 571 -2.03 -37.75 -8.15
N TYR A 572 -3.33 -37.96 -7.89
CA TYR A 572 -4.00 -37.35 -6.74
C TYR A 572 -3.75 -38.13 -5.44
N PRO A 573 -3.46 -37.44 -4.32
CA PRO A 573 -3.32 -38.06 -3.01
C PRO A 573 -4.60 -38.71 -2.51
N LYS A 574 -4.50 -39.97 -2.07
CA LYS A 574 -5.59 -40.78 -1.52
C LYS A 574 -5.14 -41.49 -0.25
N PHE A 575 -6.11 -41.82 0.59
CA PHE A 575 -5.93 -42.71 1.73
C PHE A 575 -6.90 -43.88 1.61
N ARG A 576 -6.40 -45.09 1.86
CA ARG A 576 -7.20 -46.32 1.97
C ARG A 576 -7.03 -46.88 3.39
N SER A 577 -8.11 -46.94 4.15
CA SER A 577 -8.11 -47.56 5.48
C SER A 577 -7.92 -49.08 5.41
N VAL A 578 -7.58 -49.71 6.54
CA VAL A 578 -7.52 -51.18 6.65
C VAL A 578 -8.84 -51.88 6.34
N SER A 579 -9.99 -51.21 6.50
CA SER A 579 -11.31 -51.72 6.12
C SER A 579 -11.65 -51.51 4.63
N GLY A 580 -10.71 -50.97 3.84
CA GLY A 580 -10.88 -50.74 2.40
C GLY A 580 -11.62 -49.45 2.02
N VAL A 581 -11.97 -48.59 2.99
CA VAL A 581 -12.60 -47.29 2.71
C VAL A 581 -11.57 -46.33 2.15
N GLU A 582 -11.84 -45.77 0.97
CA GLU A 582 -11.00 -44.77 0.30
C GLU A 582 -11.55 -43.35 0.47
N GLN A 583 -10.65 -42.39 0.64
CA GLN A 583 -10.97 -40.97 0.63
C GLN A 583 -9.81 -40.10 0.11
N ASP A 584 -10.11 -38.84 -0.18
CA ASP A 584 -9.09 -37.84 -0.48
C ASP A 584 -8.19 -37.62 0.75
N ALA A 585 -6.89 -37.41 0.54
CA ALA A 585 -5.92 -37.14 1.60
C ALA A 585 -5.13 -35.88 1.26
N THR A 586 -5.82 -34.75 1.17
CA THR A 586 -5.28 -33.44 0.78
C THR A 586 -5.48 -32.41 1.90
N MET A 587 -4.90 -31.22 1.77
CA MET A 587 -5.06 -30.14 2.75
C MET A 587 -6.53 -29.75 2.99
N GLN A 588 -7.36 -29.77 1.93
CA GLN A 588 -8.79 -29.43 2.02
C GLN A 588 -9.65 -30.58 2.57
N LYS A 589 -9.15 -31.82 2.48
CA LYS A 589 -9.82 -33.02 2.96
C LYS A 589 -8.79 -33.91 3.68
N PRO A 590 -8.34 -33.51 4.89
CA PRO A 590 -7.41 -34.31 5.65
C PRO A 590 -8.11 -35.52 6.26
N VAL A 591 -7.36 -36.59 6.48
CA VAL A 591 -7.84 -37.84 7.06
C VAL A 591 -7.79 -37.74 8.57
N SER A 592 -8.93 -37.90 9.26
CA SER A 592 -8.96 -37.94 10.72
C SER A 592 -8.26 -39.18 11.27
N PHE A 593 -7.51 -39.01 12.36
CA PHE A 593 -7.05 -40.16 13.14
C PHE A 593 -8.21 -40.76 13.95
N PRO A 594 -8.18 -42.07 14.25
CA PRO A 594 -9.07 -42.64 15.25
C PRO A 594 -8.88 -42.01 16.63
N ASP A 595 -9.93 -41.99 17.44
CA ASP A 595 -9.86 -41.45 18.79
C ASP A 595 -8.83 -42.20 19.66
N GLY A 596 -8.07 -41.43 20.45
CA GLY A 596 -7.13 -41.95 21.45
C GLY A 596 -5.74 -42.32 20.93
N ILE A 597 -5.40 -42.03 19.67
CA ILE A 597 -4.04 -42.20 19.14
C ILE A 597 -3.07 -41.21 19.82
N LYS A 598 -1.94 -41.73 20.31
CA LYS A 598 -0.90 -40.99 21.06
C LYS A 598 0.50 -41.06 20.47
N GLU A 599 0.74 -42.02 19.57
CA GLU A 599 1.97 -42.11 18.75
C GLU A 599 1.58 -42.47 17.31
N ILE A 600 2.32 -41.97 16.33
CA ILE A 600 2.07 -42.22 14.89
C ILE A 600 3.35 -42.59 14.17
N ARG A 601 3.24 -43.38 13.10
CA ARG A 601 4.39 -43.81 12.29
C ARG A 601 4.01 -44.01 10.82
N PHE A 602 4.89 -43.60 9.93
CA PHE A 602 4.75 -43.73 8.48
C PHE A 602 5.88 -44.60 7.93
N LYS A 603 5.55 -45.61 7.12
CA LYS A 603 6.52 -46.53 6.50
C LYS A 603 6.35 -46.54 4.98
N ASN A 604 7.43 -46.48 4.21
CA ASN A 604 7.42 -46.58 2.75
C ASN A 604 8.56 -47.49 2.27
N SER A 605 8.33 -48.19 1.16
CA SER A 605 9.36 -49.00 0.49
C SER A 605 9.33 -48.67 -1.00
N SER A 606 10.44 -48.24 -1.58
CA SER A 606 10.49 -47.77 -2.96
C SER A 606 11.52 -48.54 -3.79
N SER A 607 11.18 -48.79 -5.05
CA SER A 607 12.09 -49.37 -6.04
C SER A 607 12.66 -48.33 -7.01
N PHE A 608 12.36 -47.04 -6.81
CA PHE A 608 12.90 -45.96 -7.63
C PHE A 608 14.32 -45.61 -7.22
N TYR A 609 15.06 -44.99 -8.14
CA TYR A 609 16.41 -44.51 -7.86
C TYR A 609 16.42 -43.41 -6.79
N GLU A 610 15.45 -42.49 -6.84
CA GLU A 610 15.22 -41.49 -5.79
C GLU A 610 13.74 -41.45 -5.40
N THR A 611 13.45 -41.25 -4.13
CA THR A 611 12.09 -41.16 -3.61
C THR A 611 12.04 -40.22 -2.42
N GLY A 612 11.00 -39.38 -2.35
CA GLY A 612 10.72 -38.54 -1.19
C GLY A 612 9.23 -38.37 -0.96
N PHE A 613 8.80 -38.40 0.30
CA PHE A 613 7.43 -38.07 0.68
C PHE A 613 7.38 -37.11 1.87
N THR A 614 6.33 -36.28 1.88
CA THR A 614 6.01 -35.37 2.98
C THR A 614 4.58 -35.64 3.42
N THR A 615 4.41 -36.02 4.69
CA THR A 615 3.09 -36.06 5.33
C THR A 615 2.93 -34.87 6.24
N ARG A 616 1.73 -34.27 6.26
CA ARG A 616 1.40 -33.18 7.18
C ARG A 616 0.43 -33.70 8.22
N VAL A 617 0.72 -33.39 9.49
CA VAL A 617 -0.04 -33.86 10.66
C VAL A 617 -0.57 -32.65 11.41
N ASN A 618 -1.86 -32.69 11.74
CA ASN A 618 -2.52 -31.70 12.58
C ASN A 618 -2.64 -32.25 14.00
N LEU A 619 -2.13 -31.47 14.96
CA LEU A 619 -2.13 -31.73 16.38
C LEU A 619 -3.08 -30.74 17.05
N ARG A 620 -4.08 -31.23 17.78
CA ARG A 620 -4.98 -30.38 18.56
C ARG A 620 -4.53 -30.32 20.01
N LEU A 621 -4.37 -29.11 20.53
CA LEU A 621 -4.05 -28.83 21.92
C LEU A 621 -5.34 -28.65 22.73
N HIS A 622 -5.39 -29.26 23.91
CA HIS A 622 -6.48 -29.20 24.87
C HIS A 622 -5.93 -28.66 26.20
N PRO A 623 -5.95 -27.33 26.43
CA PRO A 623 -5.27 -26.75 27.59
C PRO A 623 -5.88 -27.20 28.91
N THR A 624 -5.25 -28.18 29.58
CA THR A 624 -5.61 -28.60 30.93
C THR A 624 -5.33 -27.49 31.95
N GLU A 625 -5.84 -27.61 33.18
CA GLU A 625 -5.56 -26.62 34.23
C GLU A 625 -4.06 -26.39 34.46
N ALA A 626 -3.25 -27.43 34.41
CA ALA A 626 -1.80 -27.32 34.57
C ALA A 626 -1.15 -26.54 33.41
N MET A 627 -1.58 -26.81 32.17
CA MET A 627 -1.10 -26.07 31.00
C MET A 627 -1.54 -24.60 31.04
N LYS A 628 -2.79 -24.30 31.43
CA LYS A 628 -3.31 -22.93 31.57
C LYS A 628 -2.52 -22.13 32.60
N GLN A 629 -2.32 -22.68 33.81
CA GLN A 629 -1.56 -22.02 34.87
C GLN A 629 -0.12 -21.72 34.43
N ARG A 630 0.50 -22.62 33.68
CA ARG A 630 1.81 -22.39 33.08
C ARG A 630 1.79 -21.21 32.10
N LEU A 631 0.85 -21.19 31.16
CA LEU A 631 0.74 -20.12 30.16
C LEU A 631 0.41 -18.77 30.81
N GLU A 632 -0.47 -18.74 31.82
CA GLU A 632 -0.79 -17.53 32.60
C GLU A 632 0.44 -16.97 33.31
N LYS A 633 1.28 -17.84 33.89
CA LYS A 633 2.55 -17.44 34.51
C LYS A 633 3.51 -16.81 33.49
N ASP A 634 3.59 -17.37 32.28
CA ASP A 634 4.43 -16.78 31.21
C ASP A 634 3.88 -15.40 30.78
N LEU A 635 2.55 -15.26 30.62
CA LEU A 635 1.88 -14.00 30.29
C LEU A 635 2.14 -12.90 31.34
N GLN A 636 2.01 -13.22 32.64
CA GLN A 636 2.27 -12.28 33.74
C GLN A 636 3.72 -11.81 33.77
N ASN A 637 4.66 -12.71 33.45
CA ASN A 637 6.09 -12.40 33.37
C ASN A 637 6.51 -11.75 32.04
N LYS A 638 5.55 -11.42 31.16
CA LYS A 638 5.78 -10.85 29.82
C LYS A 638 6.72 -11.72 28.97
N LYS A 639 6.63 -13.04 29.11
CA LYS A 639 7.38 -14.05 28.35
C LYS A 639 6.49 -14.71 27.29
N ASN A 640 7.11 -15.13 26.20
CA ASN A 640 6.46 -16.01 25.23
C ASN A 640 6.55 -17.46 25.69
N SER A 641 5.69 -18.31 25.16
CA SER A 641 5.80 -19.76 25.36
C SER A 641 6.22 -20.44 24.07
N PHE A 642 6.85 -21.62 24.14
CA PHE A 642 7.32 -22.35 22.97
C PHE A 642 7.01 -23.83 23.09
N ILE A 643 6.29 -24.38 22.12
CA ILE A 643 5.89 -25.79 22.10
C ILE A 643 6.60 -26.52 20.99
N ALA A 644 7.19 -27.67 21.30
CA ALA A 644 7.92 -28.45 20.32
C ALA A 644 8.05 -29.93 20.73
N ALA A 645 8.30 -30.80 19.75
CA ALA A 645 8.60 -32.20 19.96
C ALA A 645 9.52 -32.74 18.85
N PRO A 646 10.57 -33.52 19.17
CA PRO A 646 11.32 -34.27 18.17
C PRO A 646 10.49 -35.46 17.62
N ALA A 647 10.91 -36.01 16.49
CA ALA A 647 10.46 -37.28 15.93
C ALA A 647 11.63 -38.27 15.86
N GLU A 648 11.39 -39.50 15.45
CA GLU A 648 12.42 -40.50 15.17
C GLU A 648 12.26 -40.99 13.74
N GLY A 649 13.36 -41.27 13.04
CA GLY A 649 13.29 -41.80 11.69
C GLY A 649 14.45 -42.73 11.37
N LYS A 650 14.19 -43.60 10.40
CA LYS A 650 15.11 -44.62 9.90
C LYS A 650 15.00 -44.73 8.39
N LEU A 651 16.15 -44.80 7.72
CA LEU A 651 16.27 -45.04 6.29
C LEU A 651 17.22 -46.22 6.04
N SER A 652 16.84 -47.14 5.16
CA SER A 652 17.67 -48.29 4.75
C SER A 652 17.63 -48.51 3.24
N ILE A 653 18.67 -49.16 2.69
CA ILE A 653 18.66 -49.79 1.36
C ILE A 653 18.62 -51.30 1.58
N GLY A 654 17.57 -51.95 1.09
CA GLY A 654 17.23 -53.31 1.52
C GLY A 654 17.14 -53.41 3.04
N ASP A 655 17.95 -54.28 3.62
CA ASP A 655 18.06 -54.49 5.08
C ASP A 655 19.24 -53.76 5.72
N THR A 656 20.03 -53.01 4.94
CA THR A 656 21.17 -52.23 5.43
C THR A 656 20.71 -50.83 5.85
N GLU A 657 20.78 -50.53 7.13
CA GLU A 657 20.50 -49.21 7.69
C GLU A 657 21.55 -48.17 7.26
N ILE A 658 21.11 -47.02 6.76
CA ILE A 658 21.99 -45.94 6.29
C ILE A 658 21.92 -44.73 7.22
N VAL A 659 20.72 -44.43 7.74
CA VAL A 659 20.49 -43.34 8.69
C VAL A 659 19.47 -43.81 9.73
N LYS A 660 19.75 -43.55 11.01
CA LYS A 660 18.79 -43.68 12.10
C LYS A 660 19.03 -42.58 13.11
N ASN A 661 18.20 -41.55 13.06
CA ASN A 661 18.40 -40.33 13.84
C ASN A 661 17.10 -39.92 14.54
N GLN A 662 17.27 -39.17 15.62
CA GLN A 662 16.21 -38.30 16.11
C GLN A 662 16.06 -37.15 15.11
N VAL A 663 14.84 -36.93 14.64
CA VAL A 663 14.53 -35.99 13.57
C VAL A 663 13.92 -34.73 14.18
N GLY A 664 14.40 -33.56 13.75
CA GLY A 664 14.13 -32.30 14.44
C GLY A 664 15.23 -31.90 15.43
N GLU A 665 16.50 -32.18 15.10
CA GLU A 665 17.69 -31.80 15.89
C GLU A 665 17.74 -30.30 16.22
N PHE A 666 17.07 -29.47 15.41
CA PHE A 666 16.96 -28.03 15.60
C PHE A 666 15.54 -27.64 16.04
N TRP A 667 15.39 -27.28 17.32
CA TRP A 667 14.09 -26.95 17.92
C TRP A 667 13.35 -25.82 17.19
N ASN A 668 14.06 -24.81 16.69
CA ASN A 668 13.49 -23.73 15.87
C ASN A 668 12.78 -24.23 14.60
N LYS A 669 13.10 -25.42 14.07
CA LYS A 669 12.41 -26.00 12.92
C LYS A 669 11.13 -26.75 13.29
N VAL A 670 11.09 -27.34 14.48
CA VAL A 670 10.01 -28.26 14.93
C VAL A 670 9.05 -27.68 15.95
N GLY A 671 9.23 -26.42 16.32
CA GLY A 671 8.44 -25.76 17.35
C GLY A 671 7.68 -24.53 16.90
N TYR A 672 6.73 -24.15 17.74
CA TYR A 672 5.93 -22.94 17.60
C TYR A 672 6.19 -22.01 18.77
N GLN A 673 6.58 -20.77 18.47
CA GLN A 673 6.59 -19.70 19.46
C GLN A 673 5.18 -19.16 19.57
N LEU A 674 4.60 -19.27 20.75
CA LEU A 674 3.28 -18.77 21.10
C LEU A 674 3.47 -17.41 21.76
N SER A 675 2.88 -16.36 21.18
CA SER A 675 2.95 -15.02 21.75
C SER A 675 1.60 -14.62 22.37
N PRO A 676 1.61 -13.63 23.28
CA PRO A 676 0.37 -13.04 23.75
C PRO A 676 -0.40 -12.39 22.59
N ALA A 677 -1.72 -12.32 22.73
CA ALA A 677 -2.54 -11.46 21.90
C ALA A 677 -2.27 -10.02 22.33
N ASN A 678 -1.78 -9.20 21.40
CA ASN A 678 -1.69 -7.77 21.61
C ASN A 678 -2.91 -7.10 20.97
N TYR A 679 -3.52 -6.18 21.69
CA TYR A 679 -4.63 -5.38 21.16
C TYR A 679 -4.49 -3.94 21.60
N GLN A 680 -5.06 -3.04 20.80
CA GLN A 680 -5.27 -1.65 21.15
C GLN A 680 -6.71 -1.27 20.81
N SER A 681 -7.32 -0.46 21.66
CA SER A 681 -8.60 0.18 21.35
C SER A 681 -8.35 1.56 20.74
N VAL A 682 -9.00 1.83 19.62
CA VAL A 682 -8.78 3.01 18.80
C VAL A 682 -10.09 3.75 18.60
N LEU A 683 -10.05 5.07 18.73
CA LEU A 683 -11.12 5.97 18.31
C LEU A 683 -10.57 6.93 17.26
N GLU A 684 -11.07 6.82 16.04
CA GLU A 684 -10.73 7.69 14.92
C GLU A 684 -11.89 8.65 14.65
N LYS A 685 -11.57 9.89 14.28
CA LYS A 685 -12.53 10.89 13.78
C LYS A 685 -11.93 11.64 12.60
N LYS A 686 -12.73 11.91 11.57
CA LYS A 686 -12.31 12.62 10.36
C LYS A 686 -13.48 13.24 9.62
N SER A 687 -13.19 14.26 8.81
CA SER A 687 -14.10 14.75 7.77
C SER A 687 -13.74 14.12 6.43
N ILE A 688 -14.74 13.73 5.64
CA ILE A 688 -14.57 13.00 4.37
C ILE A 688 -15.39 13.63 3.25
N GLY A 689 -15.03 13.33 2.00
CA GLY A 689 -15.70 13.85 0.80
C GLY A 689 -15.34 15.31 0.49
N THR A 690 -16.11 15.95 -0.39
CA THR A 690 -16.03 17.39 -0.68
C THR A 690 -16.97 18.18 0.23
N VAL A 691 -16.70 19.48 0.38
CA VAL A 691 -17.65 20.38 1.06
C VAL A 691 -18.85 20.57 0.14
N GLU A 692 -20.05 20.29 0.64
CA GLU A 692 -21.30 20.60 -0.05
C GLU A 692 -21.64 22.05 0.26
N ASP A 693 -21.59 22.93 -0.74
CA ASP A 693 -21.86 24.35 -0.58
C ASP A 693 -23.26 24.68 -1.13
N ASP A 694 -24.08 25.33 -0.30
CA ASP A 694 -25.40 25.85 -0.67
C ASP A 694 -25.40 27.38 -0.49
N PRO A 695 -24.97 28.13 -1.53
CA PRO A 695 -24.91 29.57 -1.48
C PRO A 695 -26.27 30.25 -1.35
N ALA A 696 -27.36 29.58 -1.77
CA ALA A 696 -28.70 30.13 -1.69
C ALA A 696 -29.19 30.23 -0.25
N THR A 697 -28.80 29.28 0.60
CA THR A 697 -29.10 29.28 2.04
C THR A 697 -27.94 29.79 2.90
N GLY A 698 -26.76 30.02 2.30
CA GLY A 698 -25.55 30.47 2.99
C GLY A 698 -25.00 29.42 3.94
N ARG A 699 -25.08 28.13 3.57
CA ARG A 699 -24.74 26.98 4.40
C ARG A 699 -23.77 26.06 3.68
N GLN A 700 -22.89 25.43 4.45
CA GLN A 700 -22.01 24.37 3.98
C GLN A 700 -22.21 23.12 4.81
N ARG A 701 -22.16 21.95 4.16
CA ARG A 701 -22.23 20.65 4.83
C ARG A 701 -20.96 19.86 4.58
N ARG A 702 -20.50 19.19 5.63
CA ARG A 702 -19.33 18.32 5.60
C ARG A 702 -19.70 16.97 6.15
N THR A 703 -19.33 15.89 5.46
CA THR A 703 -19.51 14.55 6.00
C THR A 703 -18.45 14.30 7.06
N VAL A 704 -18.87 13.89 8.25
CA VAL A 704 -18.00 13.53 9.37
C VAL A 704 -18.21 12.06 9.70
N THR A 705 -17.12 11.35 9.99
CA THR A 705 -17.17 9.97 10.46
C THR A 705 -16.28 9.80 11.69
N PHE A 706 -16.72 8.93 12.59
CA PHE A 706 -15.88 8.42 13.66
C PHE A 706 -16.09 6.91 13.85
N THR A 707 -15.04 6.23 14.29
CA THR A 707 -15.01 4.76 14.43
C THR A 707 -14.32 4.39 15.73
N ALA A 708 -15.00 3.61 16.57
CA ALA A 708 -14.38 2.93 17.71
C ALA A 708 -14.15 1.47 17.36
N TYR A 709 -12.92 0.98 17.50
CA TYR A 709 -12.59 -0.40 17.19
C TYR A 709 -11.41 -0.92 18.01
N ASN A 710 -11.40 -2.22 18.25
CA ASN A 710 -10.23 -2.95 18.73
C ASN A 710 -9.44 -3.47 17.54
N ASP A 711 -8.13 -3.19 17.53
CA ASP A 711 -7.18 -3.70 16.56
C ASP A 711 -6.30 -4.76 17.23
N MET A 712 -6.23 -5.96 16.65
CA MET A 712 -5.53 -7.08 17.26
C MET A 712 -4.43 -7.63 16.36
N SER A 713 -3.29 -7.93 16.99
CA SER A 713 -2.21 -8.68 16.35
C SER A 713 -2.39 -10.18 16.63
N ILE A 714 -3.29 -10.81 15.88
CA ILE A 714 -3.52 -12.26 15.89
C ILE A 714 -3.58 -12.79 14.45
N ASN A 715 -3.32 -14.09 14.26
CA ASN A 715 -3.65 -14.75 13.00
C ASN A 715 -5.19 -14.78 12.83
N ASN A 716 -5.68 -14.28 11.69
CA ASN A 716 -7.09 -14.13 11.38
C ASN A 716 -7.90 -15.43 11.56
N SER A 717 -7.28 -16.61 11.35
CA SER A 717 -7.93 -17.91 11.54
C SER A 717 -8.39 -18.17 12.98
N TYR A 718 -7.87 -17.43 13.96
CA TYR A 718 -8.20 -17.57 15.37
C TYR A 718 -9.06 -16.41 15.92
N ALA A 719 -9.46 -15.45 15.09
CA ALA A 719 -10.23 -14.28 15.54
C ALA A 719 -11.57 -14.68 16.20
N ALA A 720 -12.20 -15.76 15.73
CA ALA A 720 -13.47 -16.25 16.26
C ALA A 720 -13.46 -16.58 17.77
N TYR A 721 -12.27 -16.86 18.33
CA TYR A 721 -12.11 -17.23 19.73
C TYR A 721 -12.00 -16.03 20.68
N LEU A 722 -11.88 -14.80 20.17
CA LEU A 722 -11.61 -13.59 20.96
C LEU A 722 -12.87 -12.79 21.30
N ASN A 723 -13.92 -13.46 21.80
CA ASN A 723 -15.20 -12.82 22.09
C ASN A 723 -15.12 -11.71 23.16
N ALA A 724 -14.21 -11.84 24.13
CA ALA A 724 -14.00 -10.83 25.18
C ALA A 724 -13.46 -9.48 24.67
N TYR A 725 -13.06 -9.40 23.39
CA TYR A 725 -12.49 -8.20 22.77
C TYR A 725 -13.45 -7.57 21.73
N LYS A 726 -14.67 -8.08 21.59
CA LYS A 726 -15.64 -7.55 20.62
C LYS A 726 -16.49 -6.43 21.21
N ILE A 727 -16.56 -5.28 20.54
CA ILE A 727 -17.45 -4.18 20.92
C ILE A 727 -18.88 -4.54 20.49
N THR A 728 -19.79 -4.63 21.46
CA THR A 728 -21.20 -5.00 21.21
C THR A 728 -22.20 -3.95 21.66
N GLU A 729 -21.86 -3.13 22.65
CA GLU A 729 -22.69 -2.02 23.12
C GLU A 729 -21.82 -0.88 23.65
N GLY A 730 -22.34 0.35 23.57
CA GLY A 730 -21.62 1.53 24.02
C GLY A 730 -22.31 2.84 23.69
N SER A 731 -21.69 3.92 24.13
CA SER A 731 -22.18 5.28 23.95
C SER A 731 -21.09 6.20 23.41
N PHE A 732 -21.37 6.90 22.31
CA PHE A 732 -20.56 8.00 21.81
C PHE A 732 -21.10 9.34 22.32
N TYR A 733 -20.17 10.24 22.62
CA TYR A 733 -20.41 11.62 23.06
C TYR A 733 -19.62 12.53 22.14
N ASP A 734 -20.29 13.15 21.17
CA ASP A 734 -19.67 14.01 20.17
C ASP A 734 -20.02 15.48 20.46
N LEU A 735 -19.05 16.21 21.02
CA LEU A 735 -19.20 17.63 21.32
C LEU A 735 -19.01 18.42 20.02
N LEU A 736 -20.12 18.88 19.45
CA LEU A 736 -20.17 19.55 18.16
C LEU A 736 -19.49 20.92 18.26
N PRO A 737 -18.84 21.40 17.18
CA PRO A 737 -18.33 22.76 17.14
C PRO A 737 -19.40 23.81 17.46
N PHE A 738 -18.95 24.95 17.98
CA PHE A 738 -19.83 26.08 18.28
C PHE A 738 -20.59 26.54 17.03
N ASP A 739 -21.89 26.84 17.19
CA ASP A 739 -22.77 27.34 16.11
C ASP A 739 -22.77 26.44 14.85
N THR A 740 -22.81 25.11 15.06
CA THR A 740 -22.98 24.09 14.00
C THR A 740 -24.15 23.15 14.32
N ASN A 741 -24.74 22.54 13.29
CA ASN A 741 -25.89 21.65 13.41
C ASN A 741 -25.67 20.33 12.67
N VAL A 742 -26.14 19.22 13.22
CA VAL A 742 -26.14 17.92 12.51
C VAL A 742 -27.45 17.78 11.73
N VAL A 743 -27.37 17.34 10.47
CA VAL A 743 -28.56 16.95 9.70
C VAL A 743 -29.09 15.62 10.27
N PRO A 744 -30.22 15.58 11.01
CA PRO A 744 -30.56 14.42 11.85
C PRO A 744 -30.80 13.11 11.08
N ASP A 745 -31.30 13.21 9.85
CA ASP A 745 -31.58 12.07 8.98
C ASP A 745 -30.34 11.53 8.27
N SER A 746 -29.21 12.25 8.35
CA SER A 746 -27.94 11.80 7.79
C SER A 746 -27.14 10.87 8.71
N ILE A 747 -27.58 10.69 9.96
CA ILE A 747 -26.86 9.92 10.97
C ILE A 747 -27.06 8.44 10.72
N GLU A 748 -26.03 7.79 10.21
CA GLU A 748 -25.99 6.38 9.92
C GLU A 748 -24.91 5.69 10.76
N MET A 749 -25.14 4.42 11.11
CA MET A 749 -24.23 3.61 11.91
C MET A 749 -24.11 2.19 11.34
N GLY A 750 -22.97 1.55 11.52
CA GLY A 750 -22.75 0.15 11.14
C GLY A 750 -21.48 -0.43 11.72
N ASP A 751 -21.20 -1.66 11.33
CA ASP A 751 -19.95 -2.34 11.70
C ASP A 751 -18.70 -1.61 11.16
N TYR A 752 -17.54 -1.93 11.76
CA TYR A 752 -16.26 -1.49 11.26
C TYR A 752 -16.09 -1.79 9.75
N SER A 753 -15.67 -0.78 9.01
CA SER A 753 -15.26 -0.87 7.61
C SER A 753 -13.81 -0.40 7.47
N TYR A 754 -13.05 -1.08 6.60
CA TYR A 754 -11.67 -0.67 6.29
C TYR A 754 -11.63 0.64 5.48
N THR A 755 -12.61 0.86 4.61
CA THR A 755 -12.72 2.12 3.85
C THR A 755 -13.28 3.23 4.74
N ASP A 756 -13.33 4.46 4.24
CA ASP A 756 -13.90 5.64 4.93
C ASP A 756 -15.43 5.69 4.87
N ALA A 757 -16.06 4.78 4.15
CA ALA A 757 -17.51 4.64 4.07
C ALA A 757 -18.06 3.67 5.13
N LEU A 758 -19.35 3.82 5.44
CA LEU A 758 -20.12 2.78 6.12
C LEU A 758 -20.15 1.48 5.32
N PRO A 759 -20.29 0.34 5.99
CA PRO A 759 -20.28 -0.95 5.33
C PRO A 759 -21.58 -1.19 4.51
N THR A 760 -21.62 -2.28 3.74
CA THR A 760 -22.77 -2.62 2.88
C THR A 760 -24.05 -2.80 3.72
N SER A 761 -25.21 -2.57 3.11
CA SER A 761 -26.50 -2.43 3.80
C SER A 761 -26.84 -3.52 4.82
N GLY A 762 -26.39 -4.77 4.62
CA GLY A 762 -26.60 -5.88 5.56
C GLY A 762 -25.86 -5.76 6.91
N THR A 763 -24.98 -4.77 7.08
CA THR A 763 -24.19 -4.52 8.30
C THR A 763 -24.44 -3.12 8.88
N ARG A 764 -25.49 -2.44 8.41
CA ARG A 764 -25.97 -1.15 8.92
C ARG A 764 -26.97 -1.36 10.04
N TYR A 765 -26.98 -0.43 10.98
CA TYR A 765 -27.85 -0.47 12.16
C TYR A 765 -29.11 0.34 11.89
N GLU A 766 -30.21 -0.03 12.55
CA GLU A 766 -31.51 0.62 12.40
C GLU A 766 -31.73 1.68 13.51
N LYS A 767 -31.90 2.95 13.12
CA LYS A 767 -32.17 4.06 14.05
C LYS A 767 -33.49 3.84 14.79
N GLY A 768 -33.49 4.01 16.11
CA GLY A 768 -34.64 3.78 16.98
C GLY A 768 -34.77 2.34 17.50
N LYS A 769 -34.01 1.40 16.93
CA LYS A 769 -33.98 -0.02 17.35
C LYS A 769 -32.60 -0.45 17.83
N ASP A 770 -31.60 -0.31 16.99
CA ASP A 770 -30.21 -0.72 17.26
C ASP A 770 -29.39 0.43 17.84
N TYR A 771 -29.75 1.68 17.55
CA TYR A 771 -29.15 2.87 18.17
C TYR A 771 -30.15 4.03 18.33
N THR A 772 -29.87 4.91 19.28
CA THR A 772 -30.64 6.14 19.57
C THR A 772 -29.72 7.34 19.57
N VAL A 773 -30.27 8.53 19.27
CA VAL A 773 -29.52 9.79 19.19
C VAL A 773 -30.24 10.84 20.03
N GLU A 774 -29.48 11.56 20.84
CA GLU A 774 -29.95 12.67 21.68
C GLU A 774 -29.04 13.89 21.45
N PHE A 775 -29.63 15.08 21.36
CA PHE A 775 -28.90 16.35 21.27
C PHE A 775 -29.12 17.15 22.54
N ILE A 776 -28.04 17.38 23.30
CA ILE A 776 -28.08 18.08 24.59
C ILE A 776 -27.45 19.47 24.39
N PRO A 777 -28.24 20.55 24.39
CA PRO A 777 -27.73 21.90 24.22
C PRO A 777 -26.93 22.35 25.46
N ASN A 778 -25.97 23.26 25.25
CA ASN A 778 -25.13 23.84 26.31
C ASN A 778 -24.55 22.81 27.28
N TRP A 779 -23.90 21.78 26.74
CA TRP A 779 -23.35 20.69 27.54
C TRP A 779 -22.27 21.21 28.50
N GLU A 780 -22.46 21.00 29.81
CA GLU A 780 -21.51 21.40 30.88
C GLU A 780 -21.07 22.88 30.74
N ASP A 781 -22.02 23.77 30.44
CA ASP A 781 -21.81 25.21 30.24
C ASP A 781 -20.78 25.57 29.14
N SER A 782 -20.55 24.66 28.18
CA SER A 782 -19.61 24.88 27.08
C SER A 782 -20.12 25.85 26.00
N GLY A 783 -21.42 26.13 25.97
CA GLY A 783 -22.12 26.77 24.85
C GLY A 783 -22.23 25.88 23.60
N GLN A 784 -21.75 24.63 23.65
CA GLN A 784 -21.77 23.68 22.54
C GLN A 784 -22.82 22.59 22.75
N THR A 785 -23.34 22.05 21.65
CA THR A 785 -24.29 20.93 21.69
C THR A 785 -23.54 19.60 21.74
N MET A 786 -23.89 18.74 22.69
CA MET A 786 -23.42 17.36 22.74
C MET A 786 -24.38 16.45 21.97
N MET A 787 -23.88 15.75 20.96
CA MET A 787 -24.60 14.65 20.31
C MET A 787 -24.23 13.33 20.98
N LYS A 788 -25.20 12.71 21.65
CA LYS A 788 -25.04 11.41 22.30
C LYS A 788 -25.66 10.31 21.45
N ILE A 789 -24.87 9.29 21.11
CA ILE A 789 -25.34 8.12 20.36
C ILE A 789 -25.15 6.87 21.20
N ARG A 790 -26.25 6.22 21.59
CA ARG A 790 -26.22 4.95 22.33
C ARG A 790 -26.62 3.81 21.42
N PHE A 791 -25.84 2.74 21.38
CA PHE A 791 -26.10 1.60 20.49
C PHE A 791 -25.98 0.24 21.18
N LYS A 792 -26.67 -0.73 20.58
CA LYS A 792 -26.50 -2.16 20.80
C LYS A 792 -26.43 -2.85 19.44
N ARG A 793 -25.30 -3.50 19.16
CA ARG A 793 -25.00 -4.09 17.85
C ARG A 793 -26.00 -5.20 17.49
N PRO A 794 -26.63 -5.16 16.29
CA PRO A 794 -27.50 -6.22 15.81
C PRO A 794 -26.69 -7.43 15.30
N GLY A 795 -27.26 -8.64 15.42
CA GLY A 795 -26.68 -9.87 14.86
C GLY A 795 -25.45 -10.41 15.61
N LYS A 796 -24.67 -11.28 14.94
CA LYS A 796 -23.39 -11.78 15.49
C LYS A 796 -22.31 -10.73 15.24
N ALA A 797 -21.76 -10.18 16.30
CA ALA A 797 -20.61 -9.30 16.22
C ALA A 797 -19.41 -10.09 15.69
N ASP A 798 -19.04 -9.88 14.42
CA ASP A 798 -17.93 -10.59 13.78
C ASP A 798 -16.72 -9.67 13.55
N TRP A 799 -15.57 -10.31 13.44
CA TRP A 799 -14.30 -9.65 13.17
C TRP A 799 -14.19 -9.32 11.69
N PHE A 800 -13.74 -8.11 11.39
CA PHE A 800 -13.19 -7.80 10.09
C PHE A 800 -11.79 -8.41 9.98
N THR A 801 -11.58 -9.27 8.98
CA THR A 801 -10.27 -9.89 8.68
C THR A 801 -9.84 -9.52 7.26
N GLY A 802 -8.70 -8.84 7.13
CA GLY A 802 -8.16 -8.42 5.82
C GLY A 802 -6.64 -8.46 5.83
N GLY A 803 -6.03 -9.39 5.08
CA GLY A 803 -4.58 -9.60 5.12
C GLY A 803 -4.11 -9.99 6.52
N VAL A 804 -3.33 -9.12 7.17
CA VAL A 804 -2.84 -9.31 8.56
C VAL A 804 -3.65 -8.53 9.61
N LEU A 805 -4.73 -7.85 9.21
CA LEU A 805 -5.55 -7.03 10.11
C LEU A 805 -6.72 -7.85 10.66
N THR A 806 -6.87 -7.84 11.98
CA THR A 806 -8.03 -8.40 12.70
C THR A 806 -8.65 -7.30 13.56
N ARG A 807 -9.79 -6.75 13.12
CA ARG A 807 -10.44 -5.59 13.76
C ARG A 807 -11.89 -5.84 14.09
N ASN A 808 -12.39 -5.29 15.18
CA ASN A 808 -13.80 -5.33 15.55
C ASN A 808 -14.22 -4.01 16.15
N GLY A 809 -15.31 -3.44 15.65
CA GLY A 809 -15.77 -2.15 16.11
C GLY A 809 -16.99 -1.67 15.35
N VAL A 810 -17.32 -0.41 15.54
CA VAL A 810 -18.48 0.26 14.97
C VAL A 810 -18.09 1.63 14.41
N ARG A 811 -18.81 2.05 13.38
CA ARG A 811 -18.62 3.34 12.71
C ARG A 811 -19.92 4.12 12.69
N VAL A 812 -19.80 5.42 12.87
CA VAL A 812 -20.86 6.41 12.66
C VAL A 812 -20.45 7.37 11.54
N GLN A 813 -21.43 7.79 10.75
CA GLN A 813 -21.29 8.85 9.74
C GLN A 813 -22.49 9.79 9.82
N TYR A 814 -22.25 11.09 9.67
CA TYR A 814 -23.30 12.12 9.62
C TYR A 814 -22.83 13.35 8.83
N LYS A 815 -23.76 14.22 8.43
CA LYS A 815 -23.46 15.53 7.83
C LYS A 815 -23.52 16.62 8.89
N LEU A 816 -22.42 17.34 9.05
CA LEU A 816 -22.30 18.53 9.90
C LEU A 816 -22.48 19.79 9.04
N GLU A 817 -23.52 20.56 9.34
CA GLU A 817 -23.87 21.82 8.70
C GLU A 817 -23.29 23.00 9.47
N ASN A 818 -22.74 23.97 8.74
CA ASN A 818 -22.20 25.22 9.26
C ASN A 818 -22.64 26.39 8.38
N THR A 819 -22.97 27.53 8.97
CA THR A 819 -23.41 28.72 8.22
C THR A 819 -22.21 29.56 7.79
N TYR A 820 -22.32 30.31 6.69
CA TYR A 820 -21.29 31.26 6.27
C TYR A 820 -20.92 32.25 7.38
N SER A 821 -21.94 32.75 8.10
CA SER A 821 -21.75 33.63 9.26
C SER A 821 -20.91 32.96 10.33
N SER A 822 -21.20 31.71 10.71
CA SER A 822 -20.43 30.98 11.72
C SER A 822 -19.02 30.63 11.21
N ILE A 823 -18.83 30.34 9.92
CA ILE A 823 -17.50 30.13 9.34
C ILE A 823 -16.63 31.39 9.41
N ILE A 824 -17.20 32.57 9.13
CA ILE A 824 -16.47 33.85 9.21
C ILE A 824 -16.19 34.23 10.68
N ASP A 825 -17.13 33.92 11.58
CA ASP A 825 -17.10 34.28 12.99
C ASP A 825 -16.23 33.32 13.82
N ASN A 826 -16.36 32.02 13.66
CA ASN A 826 -15.64 31.00 14.44
C ASN A 826 -14.43 30.41 13.70
N GLY A 827 -14.28 30.70 12.41
CA GLY A 827 -13.23 30.16 11.53
C GLY A 827 -13.70 28.95 10.72
N ALA A 828 -12.98 28.66 9.64
CA ALA A 828 -13.34 27.63 8.68
C ALA A 828 -12.97 26.20 9.07
N ASN A 829 -12.12 26.01 10.08
CA ASN A 829 -11.62 24.69 10.49
C ASN A 829 -11.89 24.42 11.98
N PRO A 830 -13.15 24.46 12.44
CA PRO A 830 -13.49 24.20 13.83
C PRO A 830 -13.05 22.81 14.31
N LYS A 831 -12.72 22.73 15.60
CA LYS A 831 -12.41 21.48 16.29
C LYS A 831 -13.69 20.75 16.71
N ASN A 832 -13.78 19.46 16.43
CA ASN A 832 -14.87 18.60 16.85
C ASN A 832 -14.31 17.41 17.66
N ASN A 833 -14.83 17.22 18.87
CA ASN A 833 -14.28 16.30 19.88
C ASN A 833 -15.25 15.15 20.13
N VAL A 834 -14.76 13.90 20.18
CA VAL A 834 -15.60 12.73 20.45
C VAL A 834 -15.00 11.84 21.54
N GLY A 835 -15.86 11.42 22.46
CA GLY A 835 -15.59 10.41 23.47
C GLY A 835 -16.42 9.15 23.24
N PHE A 836 -15.87 7.98 23.59
CA PHE A 836 -16.55 6.69 23.54
C PHE A 836 -16.44 5.95 24.87
N VAL A 837 -17.59 5.53 25.39
CA VAL A 837 -17.74 4.66 26.56
C VAL A 837 -18.12 3.27 26.06
N ASP A 838 -17.25 2.30 26.31
CA ASP A 838 -17.54 0.89 26.04
C ASP A 838 -18.43 0.35 27.16
N GLU A 839 -19.65 -0.08 26.80
CA GLU A 839 -20.61 -0.66 27.73
C GLU A 839 -20.63 -2.19 27.65
N THR A 840 -19.76 -2.81 26.84
CA THR A 840 -19.79 -4.25 26.58
C THR A 840 -19.49 -5.08 27.84
N PRO A 841 -20.35 -6.03 28.24
CA PRO A 841 -20.15 -6.80 29.47
C PRO A 841 -18.88 -7.66 29.41
N LYS A 842 -18.02 -7.55 30.43
CA LYS A 842 -16.75 -8.30 30.58
C LYS A 842 -15.76 -8.06 29.43
N HIS A 843 -15.90 -6.95 28.71
CA HIS A 843 -15.00 -6.61 27.62
C HIS A 843 -13.64 -6.12 28.10
N LYS A 844 -12.61 -6.46 27.33
CA LYS A 844 -11.24 -5.97 27.52
C LYS A 844 -11.04 -4.77 26.59
N SER A 845 -11.32 -3.56 27.10
CA SER A 845 -11.14 -2.28 26.40
C SER A 845 -10.01 -1.48 27.05
N THR A 846 -9.20 -0.80 26.23
CA THR A 846 -8.18 0.15 26.70
C THR A 846 -8.63 1.59 26.48
N THR A 847 -8.46 2.45 27.48
CA THR A 847 -8.84 3.86 27.41
C THR A 847 -7.60 4.74 27.26
N ASN A 848 -7.71 5.83 26.50
CA ASN A 848 -6.59 6.77 26.29
C ASN A 848 -6.75 8.09 27.06
N LEU A 849 -7.95 8.40 27.55
CA LEU A 849 -8.20 9.49 28.50
C LEU A 849 -8.76 8.90 29.81
N THR A 850 -8.04 9.15 30.90
CA THR A 850 -8.29 8.57 32.23
C THR A 850 -8.14 9.65 33.29
N THR A 851 -8.63 9.37 34.50
CA THR A 851 -8.39 10.23 35.67
C THR A 851 -6.91 10.49 35.93
N ASP A 852 -6.05 9.47 35.76
CA ASP A 852 -4.58 9.54 35.96
C ASP A 852 -3.88 10.53 35.01
N ASN A 853 -4.22 10.48 33.71
CA ASN A 853 -3.53 11.28 32.69
C ASN A 853 -4.28 12.57 32.30
N PHE A 854 -5.42 12.84 32.94
CA PHE A 854 -6.32 13.94 32.57
C PHE A 854 -5.61 15.30 32.54
N ALA A 855 -4.77 15.59 33.53
CA ALA A 855 -4.05 16.86 33.62
C ALA A 855 -3.04 17.04 32.46
N THR A 856 -2.33 15.98 32.10
CA THR A 856 -1.24 15.99 31.11
C THR A 856 -1.69 15.77 29.67
N ALA A 857 -2.88 15.19 29.44
CA ALA A 857 -3.38 14.91 28.10
C ALA A 857 -3.57 16.20 27.28
N ASN A 858 -3.00 16.29 26.08
CA ASN A 858 -3.05 17.50 25.26
C ASN A 858 -4.22 17.47 24.27
N TYR A 859 -5.44 17.60 24.80
CA TYR A 859 -6.68 17.66 24.03
C TYR A 859 -7.45 18.95 24.35
N GLU A 860 -8.01 19.59 23.33
CA GLU A 860 -8.93 20.71 23.49
C GLU A 860 -10.27 20.21 24.04
N ASN A 861 -11.00 21.03 24.79
CA ASN A 861 -12.34 20.71 25.31
C ASN A 861 -12.44 19.45 26.21
N LYS A 862 -11.33 18.81 26.61
CA LYS A 862 -11.33 17.63 27.49
C LYS A 862 -12.04 17.85 28.84
N GLN A 863 -12.11 19.09 29.34
CA GLN A 863 -12.83 19.41 30.59
C GLN A 863 -14.31 19.00 30.56
N TYR A 864 -14.97 19.11 29.41
CA TYR A 864 -16.39 18.81 29.26
C TYR A 864 -16.70 17.31 29.23
N PHE A 865 -15.66 16.45 29.25
CA PHE A 865 -15.80 15.00 29.25
C PHE A 865 -15.54 14.37 30.63
N LYS A 866 -15.32 15.18 31.68
CA LYS A 866 -15.10 14.68 33.05
C LYS A 866 -16.29 13.87 33.56
N SER A 867 -17.52 14.35 33.38
CA SER A 867 -18.73 13.64 33.78
C SER A 867 -18.91 12.34 32.98
N VAL A 868 -18.58 12.36 31.68
CA VAL A 868 -18.60 11.17 30.81
C VAL A 868 -17.63 10.08 31.30
N MET A 869 -16.40 10.44 31.71
CA MET A 869 -15.46 9.46 32.28
C MET A 869 -16.01 8.77 33.53
N GLY A 870 -16.77 9.48 34.36
CA GLY A 870 -17.43 8.93 35.54
C GLY A 870 -18.51 7.88 35.23
N THR A 871 -19.01 7.82 34.00
CA THR A 871 -19.98 6.79 33.56
C THR A 871 -19.34 5.45 33.20
N SER A 872 -18.02 5.42 33.02
CA SER A 872 -17.28 4.22 32.64
C SER A 872 -17.21 3.21 33.79
N THR A 873 -17.49 1.94 33.50
CA THR A 873 -17.38 0.83 34.46
C THR A 873 -15.97 0.23 34.52
N SER A 874 -15.02 0.76 33.74
CA SER A 874 -13.62 0.35 33.77
C SER A 874 -12.95 0.68 35.11
N GLU A 875 -11.98 -0.15 35.53
CA GLU A 875 -11.28 -0.02 36.83
C GLU A 875 -10.66 1.37 37.07
N LYS A 876 -10.36 2.13 36.01
CA LYS A 876 -9.69 3.44 36.07
C LYS A 876 -10.58 4.63 35.71
N GLN A 877 -11.89 4.45 35.54
CA GLN A 877 -12.83 5.48 35.06
C GLN A 877 -12.24 6.27 33.87
N GLY A 878 -12.25 5.66 32.69
CA GLY A 878 -11.71 6.28 31.47
C GLY A 878 -12.59 6.06 30.24
N ILE A 879 -12.28 6.80 29.18
CA ILE A 879 -12.93 6.72 27.87
C ILE A 879 -11.90 6.67 26.75
N LEU A 880 -12.32 6.21 25.57
CA LEU A 880 -11.61 6.55 24.34
C LEU A 880 -11.98 7.98 23.95
N TYR A 881 -10.99 8.79 23.60
CA TYR A 881 -11.16 10.21 23.29
C TYR A 881 -10.30 10.61 22.10
N THR A 882 -10.86 11.37 21.17
CA THR A 882 -10.11 11.97 20.06
C THR A 882 -10.76 13.26 19.58
N GLU A 883 -10.04 14.02 18.77
CA GLU A 883 -10.49 15.27 18.18
C GLU A 883 -10.00 15.40 16.75
N ALA A 884 -10.78 16.06 15.90
CA ALA A 884 -10.41 16.35 14.52
C ALA A 884 -10.95 17.71 14.09
N ASN A 885 -10.27 18.35 13.13
CA ASN A 885 -10.80 19.54 12.49
C ASN A 885 -11.85 19.13 11.44
N VAL A 886 -12.89 19.94 11.31
CA VAL A 886 -13.86 19.83 10.22
C VAL A 886 -13.66 21.04 9.32
N ASP A 887 -13.10 20.83 8.13
CA ASP A 887 -12.75 21.94 7.23
C ASP A 887 -13.94 22.34 6.36
N TYR A 888 -14.21 23.65 6.32
CA TYR A 888 -15.18 24.33 5.48
C TYR A 888 -14.47 25.29 4.53
N ASN A 889 -15.14 25.68 3.45
CA ASN A 889 -14.63 26.71 2.56
C ASN A 889 -14.91 28.10 3.16
N ILE A 890 -13.91 28.98 3.18
CA ILE A 890 -14.14 30.39 3.54
C ILE A 890 -15.02 31.03 2.45
N PRO A 891 -16.19 31.61 2.80
CA PRO A 891 -17.05 32.30 1.83
C PRO A 891 -16.30 33.43 1.11
N THR A 892 -16.37 33.51 -0.21
CA THR A 892 -15.58 34.44 -1.04
C THR A 892 -16.12 35.88 -1.06
N ALA A 893 -17.36 36.10 -0.61
CA ALA A 893 -18.07 37.38 -0.64
C ALA A 893 -18.22 38.01 0.76
N VAL A 894 -17.16 38.03 1.57
CA VAL A 894 -17.19 38.79 2.84
C VAL A 894 -16.97 40.27 2.55
N SER A 895 -18.05 41.06 2.53
CA SER A 895 -17.97 42.52 2.55
C SER A 895 -17.77 43.01 3.98
N ALA A 896 -17.13 44.18 4.12
CA ALA A 896 -17.16 44.88 5.39
C ALA A 896 -18.60 45.35 5.63
N GLY A 897 -19.20 44.97 6.76
CA GLY A 897 -20.61 45.24 6.99
C GLY A 897 -21.08 44.81 8.37
N PHE A 898 -22.19 45.41 8.79
CA PHE A 898 -22.88 45.07 10.03
C PHE A 898 -24.19 44.34 9.70
N VAL A 899 -24.46 43.27 10.43
CA VAL A 899 -25.73 42.54 10.34
C VAL A 899 -26.30 42.33 11.74
N ASN A 900 -27.62 42.47 11.85
CA ASN A 900 -28.39 42.11 13.03
C ASN A 900 -29.25 40.89 12.67
N ARG A 901 -29.26 39.87 13.51
CA ARG A 901 -30.08 38.67 13.36
C ARG A 901 -30.76 38.32 14.67
N ILE A 902 -31.98 37.81 14.62
CA ILE A 902 -32.73 37.42 15.81
C ILE A 902 -32.87 35.89 15.87
N SER A 903 -32.74 35.34 17.07
CA SER A 903 -33.12 33.96 17.42
C SER A 903 -34.16 33.98 18.55
N THR A 904 -35.07 33.01 18.56
CA THR A 904 -36.17 32.86 19.54
C THR A 904 -36.22 31.42 20.06
N GLU A 905 -36.98 31.11 21.11
CA GLU A 905 -37.10 29.69 21.54
C GLU A 905 -37.82 28.84 20.47
N ILE A 906 -38.78 29.44 19.75
CA ILE A 906 -39.56 28.78 18.70
C ILE A 906 -38.71 28.55 17.44
N LYS A 907 -37.95 29.57 17.02
CA LYS A 907 -37.00 29.49 15.89
C LYS A 907 -35.60 29.82 16.39
N LYS A 908 -34.84 28.75 16.70
CA LYS A 908 -33.47 28.85 17.25
C LYS A 908 -32.40 29.28 16.24
N GLU A 909 -32.74 29.37 14.95
CA GLU A 909 -31.83 29.86 13.93
C GLU A 909 -31.74 31.39 13.96
N TYR A 910 -30.52 31.94 13.89
CA TYR A 910 -30.31 33.38 13.73
C TYR A 910 -30.62 33.83 12.30
N ILE A 911 -31.78 34.47 12.12
CA ILE A 911 -32.26 34.93 10.81
C ILE A 911 -32.28 36.47 10.70
N PRO A 912 -32.21 37.05 9.48
CA PRO A 912 -32.22 38.50 9.27
C PRO A 912 -33.58 39.18 9.52
N GLU A 913 -34.63 38.43 9.82
CA GLU A 913 -35.99 38.95 10.00
C GLU A 913 -36.26 39.30 11.47
N ASN A 914 -36.69 40.54 11.72
CA ASN A 914 -37.10 40.99 13.04
C ASN A 914 -38.53 40.54 13.36
N VAL A 915 -38.73 39.26 13.66
CA VAL A 915 -40.02 38.73 14.12
C VAL A 915 -39.86 38.20 15.54
N SER A 916 -40.31 38.99 16.53
CA SER A 916 -40.46 38.54 17.92
C SER A 916 -41.92 38.21 18.21
N TYR A 917 -42.17 37.09 18.88
CA TYR A 917 -43.51 36.70 19.31
C TYR A 917 -43.75 37.23 20.73
N ALA A 918 -44.93 37.80 21.00
CA ALA A 918 -45.23 38.35 22.31
C ALA A 918 -45.07 37.28 23.41
N GLY A 919 -44.17 37.52 24.36
CA GLY A 919 -43.87 36.61 25.48
C GLY A 919 -42.80 35.54 25.20
N ASP A 920 -42.23 35.46 23.99
CA ASP A 920 -41.13 34.56 23.65
C ASP A 920 -39.78 35.28 23.85
N PRO A 921 -38.86 34.75 24.67
CA PRO A 921 -37.51 35.29 24.78
C PRO A 921 -36.80 35.29 23.42
N TYR A 922 -36.01 36.34 23.15
CA TYR A 922 -35.24 36.45 21.93
C TYR A 922 -33.83 36.99 22.18
N VAL A 923 -32.92 36.64 21.29
CA VAL A 923 -31.50 36.98 21.36
C VAL A 923 -31.08 37.65 20.05
N HIS A 924 -30.44 38.82 20.14
CA HIS A 924 -29.92 39.55 18.98
C HIS A 924 -28.46 39.20 18.74
N LYS A 925 -28.15 38.54 17.61
CA LYS A 925 -26.77 38.42 17.12
C LYS A 925 -26.40 39.66 16.32
N LEU A 926 -25.68 40.58 16.94
CA LEU A 926 -25.05 41.74 16.30
C LEU A 926 -23.67 41.34 15.80
N MET A 927 -23.46 41.34 14.47
CA MET A 927 -22.21 40.90 13.86
C MET A 927 -21.62 41.95 12.93
N TYR A 928 -20.33 42.24 13.08
CA TYR A 928 -19.54 43.03 12.12
C TYR A 928 -18.50 42.15 11.45
N SER A 929 -18.44 42.15 10.11
CA SER A 929 -17.43 41.41 9.32
C SER A 929 -16.42 42.34 8.64
N THR A 930 -15.21 41.86 8.40
CA THR A 930 -14.13 42.56 7.67
C THR A 930 -13.94 42.00 6.26
N ALA A 931 -13.65 42.90 5.31
CA ALA A 931 -13.25 42.52 3.96
C ALA A 931 -11.83 41.87 3.96
N PRO A 932 -11.47 41.08 2.93
CA PRO A 932 -10.24 40.27 2.95
C PRO A 932 -8.93 41.01 3.17
N ASN A 933 -8.82 42.23 2.64
CA ASN A 933 -7.62 43.06 2.74
C ASN A 933 -7.75 44.18 3.78
N SER A 934 -8.79 44.12 4.63
CA SER A 934 -9.02 45.10 5.69
C SER A 934 -8.54 44.57 7.03
N LYS A 935 -8.00 45.46 7.84
CA LYS A 935 -7.76 45.26 9.26
C LYS A 935 -8.45 46.41 9.94
N THR A 936 -9.29 46.12 10.91
CA THR A 936 -10.07 47.16 11.58
C THR A 936 -9.75 47.10 13.08
N ALA A 937 -9.68 48.28 13.70
CA ALA A 937 -9.31 48.51 15.09
C ALA A 937 -10.33 49.46 15.74
N ASP A 938 -10.16 49.73 17.03
CA ASP A 938 -10.91 50.72 17.79
C ASP A 938 -12.44 50.52 17.82
N TYR A 939 -12.91 49.26 17.85
CA TYR A 939 -14.35 49.02 17.86
C TYR A 939 -14.98 49.26 19.22
N VAL A 940 -16.11 49.95 19.17
CA VAL A 940 -17.12 49.94 20.21
C VAL A 940 -18.46 49.69 19.50
N LEU A 941 -19.17 48.64 19.90
CA LEU A 941 -20.47 48.29 19.35
C LEU A 941 -21.55 48.80 20.29
N TYR A 942 -22.48 49.60 19.78
CA TYR A 942 -23.58 50.16 20.55
C TYR A 942 -24.88 49.52 20.14
N ASP A 943 -25.70 49.16 21.13
CA ASP A 943 -27.09 48.78 20.93
C ASP A 943 -28.00 49.74 21.71
N ILE A 944 -28.88 50.45 20.99
CA ILE A 944 -29.80 51.41 21.58
C ILE A 944 -31.17 50.72 21.67
N LEU A 945 -31.46 50.21 22.86
CA LEU A 945 -32.63 49.38 23.16
C LEU A 945 -33.95 50.18 23.12
N GLY A 946 -33.88 51.51 23.19
CA GLY A 946 -35.05 52.38 23.18
C GLY A 946 -35.70 52.56 24.55
N THR A 947 -36.82 53.28 24.58
CA THR A 947 -37.62 53.46 25.81
C THR A 947 -38.58 52.30 26.04
N GLU A 948 -39.15 52.16 27.24
CA GLU A 948 -40.06 51.06 27.60
C GLU A 948 -41.26 50.94 26.62
N GLU A 949 -41.73 52.06 26.07
CA GLU A 949 -42.84 52.11 25.11
C GLU A 949 -42.44 51.64 23.70
N GLU A 950 -41.15 51.64 23.37
CA GLU A 950 -40.61 51.39 22.02
C GLU A 950 -39.94 50.01 21.88
N ARG A 951 -39.80 49.24 22.96
CA ARG A 951 -39.07 47.96 22.99
C ARG A 951 -39.97 46.76 23.26
N ASN A 952 -39.67 45.62 22.63
CA ASN A 952 -40.44 44.38 22.79
C ASN A 952 -39.84 43.44 23.83
N GLY A 953 -39.50 43.94 25.03
CA GLY A 953 -38.85 43.15 26.09
C GLY A 953 -37.84 43.99 26.89
N ASP A 954 -37.42 43.48 28.05
CA ASP A 954 -36.39 44.12 28.90
C ASP A 954 -35.01 43.53 28.61
N PHE A 955 -33.95 44.31 28.81
CA PHE A 955 -32.58 43.81 28.75
C PHE A 955 -32.36 42.70 29.78
N ASP A 956 -31.74 41.60 29.38
CA ASP A 956 -31.35 40.53 30.30
C ASP A 956 -29.84 40.36 30.40
N TYR A 957 -29.17 39.97 29.32
CA TYR A 957 -27.73 39.75 29.32
C TYR A 957 -27.10 40.11 27.97
N VAL A 958 -25.76 40.18 27.97
CA VAL A 958 -24.93 40.20 26.77
C VAL A 958 -23.93 39.06 26.86
N ASP A 959 -23.75 38.33 25.76
CA ASP A 959 -22.70 37.32 25.63
C ASP A 959 -21.88 37.50 24.35
N PHE A 960 -20.64 37.05 24.34
CA PHE A 960 -19.71 37.19 23.21
C PHE A 960 -18.67 36.05 23.18
N PRO A 961 -19.12 34.78 23.10
CA PRO A 961 -18.26 33.61 23.28
C PRO A 961 -17.24 33.43 22.16
N ALA A 962 -17.57 33.84 20.93
CA ALA A 962 -16.66 33.84 19.79
C ALA A 962 -15.57 34.92 19.94
N LEU A 963 -15.95 36.12 20.36
CA LEU A 963 -15.06 37.26 20.53
C LEU A 963 -13.97 37.03 21.58
N LEU A 964 -14.29 36.42 22.72
CA LEU A 964 -13.30 36.12 23.77
C LEU A 964 -12.15 35.21 23.29
N ARG A 965 -12.41 34.43 22.25
CA ARG A 965 -11.45 33.50 21.62
C ARG A 965 -10.74 34.13 20.42
N LYS A 966 -11.17 35.31 19.95
CA LYS A 966 -10.56 36.00 18.80
C LYS A 966 -9.18 36.50 19.15
N LYS A 967 -8.18 36.00 18.40
CA LYS A 967 -6.81 36.48 18.45
C LYS A 967 -6.70 37.83 17.76
N THR A 968 -5.90 38.72 18.34
CA THR A 968 -5.52 39.97 17.67
C THR A 968 -4.64 39.67 16.46
N TYR A 969 -4.77 40.45 15.40
CA TYR A 969 -3.85 40.39 14.27
C TYR A 969 -2.50 41.00 14.68
N ASP A 970 -1.41 40.24 14.50
CA ASP A 970 -0.04 40.69 14.67
C ASP A 970 0.77 40.37 13.41
N ALA A 971 1.31 41.41 12.77
CA ALA A 971 2.11 41.29 11.55
C ALA A 971 3.45 40.57 11.77
N HIS A 972 3.95 40.55 13.01
CA HIS A 972 5.24 39.96 13.38
C HIS A 972 5.08 38.62 14.11
N ASN A 973 3.86 38.27 14.55
CA ASN A 973 3.58 37.00 15.21
C ASN A 973 2.18 36.46 14.87
N ALA A 974 2.08 35.76 13.73
CA ALA A 974 0.86 35.07 13.32
C ALA A 974 0.34 34.03 14.33
N ASN A 975 1.17 33.63 15.31
CA ASN A 975 0.83 32.66 16.35
C ASN A 975 0.54 33.29 17.72
N THR A 976 0.25 34.60 17.76
CA THR A 976 -0.12 35.27 19.00
C THR A 976 -1.25 34.52 19.73
N LYS A 977 -1.10 34.39 21.04
CA LYS A 977 -2.12 33.82 21.93
C LYS A 977 -2.96 34.90 22.61
N ASP A 978 -2.68 36.17 22.31
CA ASP A 978 -3.39 37.29 22.90
C ASP A 978 -4.75 37.48 22.21
N THR A 979 -5.80 37.54 23.02
CA THR A 979 -7.19 37.58 22.55
C THR A 979 -7.89 38.87 22.98
N ALA A 980 -9.04 39.16 22.35
CA ALA A 980 -9.86 40.32 22.71
C ALA A 980 -10.26 40.30 24.20
N ALA A 981 -10.34 41.49 24.81
CA ALA A 981 -10.84 41.71 26.16
C ALA A 981 -12.03 42.68 26.13
N PRO A 982 -13.21 42.22 25.68
CA PRO A 982 -14.43 43.03 25.68
C PRO A 982 -14.78 43.57 27.07
N VAL A 983 -15.23 44.83 27.14
CA VAL A 983 -15.82 45.46 28.33
C VAL A 983 -17.20 45.96 27.98
N VAL A 984 -18.20 45.55 28.77
CA VAL A 984 -19.59 45.97 28.58
C VAL A 984 -19.87 47.22 29.43
N TYR A 985 -20.56 48.19 28.83
CA TYR A 985 -21.10 49.38 29.48
C TYR A 985 -22.60 49.45 29.25
N TYR A 986 -23.33 50.04 30.19
CA TYR A 986 -24.76 50.33 30.07
C TYR A 986 -25.02 51.81 30.28
N ALA A 987 -26.12 52.31 29.73
CA ALA A 987 -26.65 53.65 29.97
C ALA A 987 -28.13 53.58 30.38
N THR A 988 -28.53 54.40 31.34
CA THR A 988 -29.93 54.56 31.78
C THR A 988 -30.59 55.81 31.18
N VAL A 989 -29.83 56.58 30.40
CA VAL A 989 -30.30 57.72 29.61
C VAL A 989 -29.93 57.45 28.16
N LYS A 990 -30.88 57.65 27.23
CA LYS A 990 -30.69 57.34 25.80
C LYS A 990 -29.53 58.20 25.25
N PRO A 991 -28.41 57.59 24.82
CA PRO A 991 -27.28 58.35 24.28
C PRO A 991 -27.61 58.86 22.87
N ASP A 992 -27.06 60.02 22.50
CA ASP A 992 -27.08 60.56 21.14
C ASP A 992 -25.69 60.48 20.49
N VAL A 993 -25.59 60.87 19.22
CA VAL A 993 -24.34 60.75 18.42
C VAL A 993 -23.17 61.54 19.05
N SER A 994 -23.44 62.62 19.78
CA SER A 994 -22.41 63.39 20.49
C SER A 994 -21.88 62.69 21.75
N ASN A 995 -22.64 61.76 22.33
CA ASN A 995 -22.39 61.19 23.65
C ASN A 995 -22.13 59.67 23.62
N LEU A 996 -21.68 59.15 22.48
CA LEU A 996 -21.34 57.73 22.33
C LEU A 996 -20.00 57.36 22.98
N ASN A 997 -19.15 58.30 23.38
CA ASN A 997 -17.86 57.96 23.98
C ASN A 997 -18.03 57.17 25.31
N VAL A 998 -17.70 55.87 25.31
CA VAL A 998 -17.80 55.00 26.49
C VAL A 998 -16.90 55.41 27.66
N ASP A 999 -15.90 56.25 27.39
CA ASP A 999 -15.03 56.80 28.45
C ASP A 999 -15.73 57.94 29.24
N ASP A 1000 -16.90 58.42 28.80
CA ASP A 1000 -17.73 59.38 29.51
C ASP A 1000 -18.60 58.70 30.58
N SER A 1001 -18.07 58.64 31.80
CA SER A 1001 -18.75 58.08 32.97
C SER A 1001 -20.05 58.79 33.39
N SER A 1002 -20.39 59.94 32.80
CA SER A 1002 -21.67 60.60 33.06
C SER A 1002 -22.84 59.95 32.31
N ILE A 1003 -22.54 59.18 31.25
CA ILE A 1003 -23.52 58.48 30.41
C ILE A 1003 -23.35 56.96 30.53
N TRP A 1004 -22.10 56.48 30.46
CA TRP A 1004 -21.79 55.06 30.40
C TRP A 1004 -21.24 54.54 31.73
N THR A 1005 -21.87 53.51 32.27
CA THR A 1005 -21.39 52.80 33.47
C THR A 1005 -20.99 51.38 33.11
N LYS A 1006 -19.86 50.90 33.63
CA LYS A 1006 -19.39 49.53 33.38
C LYS A 1006 -20.41 48.52 33.92
N TYR A 1007 -20.79 47.56 33.08
CA TYR A 1007 -21.70 46.47 33.46
C TYR A 1007 -20.92 45.35 34.14
N ASP A 1008 -21.35 44.97 35.34
CA ASP A 1008 -20.87 43.80 36.08
C ASP A 1008 -22.03 42.80 36.23
N PRO A 1009 -21.99 41.64 35.54
CA PRO A 1009 -23.07 40.67 35.57
C PRO A 1009 -23.27 40.03 36.96
N GLU A 1010 -22.24 39.96 37.81
CA GLU A 1010 -22.33 39.34 39.14
C GLU A 1010 -22.74 40.34 40.24
N ASN A 1011 -22.50 41.64 40.05
CA ASN A 1011 -22.80 42.69 41.04
C ASN A 1011 -23.29 43.99 40.37
N HIS A 1012 -24.54 44.02 39.88
CA HIS A 1012 -25.14 45.22 39.31
C HIS A 1012 -26.20 45.84 40.26
N PRO A 1013 -26.04 47.11 40.68
CA PRO A 1013 -27.00 47.79 41.56
C PRO A 1013 -28.19 48.43 40.81
N VAL A 1014 -28.23 48.32 39.47
CA VAL A 1014 -29.20 48.99 38.60
C VAL A 1014 -30.32 48.03 38.20
N ASP A 1015 -31.56 48.53 38.14
CA ASP A 1015 -32.67 47.76 37.55
C ASP A 1015 -32.42 47.59 36.04
N LYS A 1016 -32.33 46.34 35.56
CA LYS A 1016 -32.12 46.03 34.14
C LYS A 1016 -33.19 46.68 33.25
N LYS A 1017 -34.39 46.92 33.77
CA LYS A 1017 -35.45 47.64 33.05
C LYS A 1017 -35.10 49.10 32.74
N SER A 1018 -34.29 49.73 33.59
CA SER A 1018 -33.85 51.11 33.38
C SER A 1018 -32.72 51.25 32.36
N ILE A 1019 -32.15 50.15 31.89
CA ILE A 1019 -31.11 50.16 30.85
C ILE A 1019 -31.77 50.43 29.50
N VAL A 1020 -31.32 51.49 28.83
CA VAL A 1020 -31.86 51.94 27.52
C VAL A 1020 -30.82 51.85 26.40
N ALA A 1021 -29.56 51.59 26.72
CA ALA A 1021 -28.51 51.29 25.75
C ALA A 1021 -27.38 50.46 26.36
N ILE A 1022 -26.71 49.68 25.51
CA ILE A 1022 -25.51 48.89 25.83
C ILE A 1022 -24.38 49.29 24.88
N ALA A 1023 -23.15 49.29 25.37
CA ALA A 1023 -21.95 49.39 24.56
C ALA A 1023 -20.96 48.27 24.91
N VAL A 1024 -20.34 47.68 23.90
CA VAL A 1024 -19.27 46.68 24.07
C VAL A 1024 -18.00 47.22 23.46
N ASP A 1025 -17.06 47.59 24.34
CA ASP A 1025 -15.74 48.11 24.02
C ASP A 1025 -14.77 46.94 23.81
N VAL A 1026 -14.21 46.82 22.60
CA VAL A 1026 -13.25 45.77 22.26
C VAL A 1026 -11.93 46.36 21.78
N ARG A 1027 -11.62 47.61 22.16
CA ARG A 1027 -10.40 48.30 21.74
C ARG A 1027 -9.12 47.62 22.25
N LYS A 1028 -9.21 46.77 23.28
CA LYS A 1028 -8.06 46.17 23.98
C LYS A 1028 -8.07 44.64 23.99
N THR A 1029 -6.87 44.07 24.08
CA THR A 1029 -6.62 42.64 24.32
C THR A 1029 -6.47 42.34 25.82
N LYS A 1030 -6.39 41.05 26.18
CA LYS A 1030 -6.15 40.63 27.58
C LYS A 1030 -4.82 41.11 28.14
N THR A 1031 -3.82 41.34 27.30
CA THR A 1031 -2.54 41.94 27.73
C THR A 1031 -2.56 43.48 27.75
N GLY A 1032 -3.69 44.12 27.39
CA GLY A 1032 -3.85 45.57 27.37
C GLY A 1032 -3.36 46.25 26.09
N MET A 1033 -2.98 45.50 25.06
CA MET A 1033 -2.57 46.02 23.75
C MET A 1033 -3.80 46.38 22.89
N PRO A 1034 -3.67 47.21 21.84
CA PRO A 1034 -4.75 47.43 20.87
C PRO A 1034 -5.18 46.11 20.20
N PHE A 1035 -6.48 45.88 20.12
CA PHE A 1035 -7.03 44.73 19.40
C PHE A 1035 -7.26 45.06 17.92
N TYR A 1036 -6.71 44.23 17.03
CA TYR A 1036 -6.89 44.32 15.59
C TYR A 1036 -7.63 43.09 15.09
N LEU A 1037 -8.79 43.27 14.47
CA LEU A 1037 -9.48 42.16 13.82
C LEU A 1037 -8.82 41.91 12.45
N PRO A 1038 -8.40 40.67 12.14
CA PRO A 1038 -7.85 40.34 10.82
C PRO A 1038 -8.91 40.44 9.71
N GLY A 1039 -8.45 40.48 8.47
CA GLY A 1039 -9.32 40.39 7.29
C GLY A 1039 -10.01 39.02 7.17
N GLN A 1040 -11.19 38.98 6.55
CA GLN A 1040 -12.05 37.79 6.48
C GLN A 1040 -12.43 37.23 7.86
N SER A 1041 -12.68 38.10 8.83
CA SER A 1041 -13.10 37.73 10.18
C SER A 1041 -14.35 38.51 10.57
N ALA A 1042 -15.07 38.05 11.57
CA ALA A 1042 -16.17 38.79 12.16
C ALA A 1042 -16.03 38.88 13.68
N ILE A 1043 -16.76 39.83 14.28
CA ILE A 1043 -17.07 39.86 15.71
C ILE A 1043 -18.57 39.75 15.86
N SER A 1044 -19.02 38.89 16.77
CA SER A 1044 -20.43 38.76 17.12
C SER A 1044 -20.64 38.98 18.61
N ILE A 1045 -21.73 39.67 18.92
CA ILE A 1045 -22.29 39.88 20.26
C ILE A 1045 -23.72 39.35 20.22
N TYR A 1046 -24.15 38.72 21.31
CA TYR A 1046 -25.44 38.06 21.48
C TYR A 1046 -26.25 38.70 22.61
#